data_AF-A0A2E7WWU2-F1
#
_entry.id   AF-A0A2E7WWU2-F1
#
_cell.length_a   1.000
_cell.length_b   1.000
_cell.length_c   1.000
_cell.angle_alpha   90.00
_cell.angle_beta   90.00
_cell.angle_gamma   90.00
#
_symmetry.space_group_name_H-M   'P 1'
#
loop_
_entity.id
_entity.type
_entity.pdbx_description
1 polymer ?
#
loop_
_entity_poly.entity_id
_entity_poly.type
_entity_poly.pdbx_seq_one_letter_code
_entity_poly.pdbx_strand_id
1 'polypeptide(L)'
;MSGRLHKPLFTAGIMTTYGGFSKSPLRTKILASTISILLLSCVISGCIGDEEGDQGRTPLVIAYEVSADMLESGSSPQILADHISKNTNFDVSIYTVDSKVAMLEALRFGNVDIAYMDSGNAWIGWNQYGLEALAADQKSDGRAYYNAHAWVLNDSEMAIAHSDSDPLTNPFSLMEGKTSCHTGWLESVGMMLPMGFLLGLGYANVLGDPNDIESLRGTIHGFFSEDSSIPEPGTPYYGLSGALKCLSEGSGQIAFLKDNTISDYCPGEEIDQREDWCLENSRYVALPSFAKAPSDVFVYNPDYLQNESIGDVMNLLMSLGEEQDSSDILFNTFGTKGVVETNSDDHLGIYSSFVSSIPGISAYYVDDEDGEEITISLEEVRIAFQTLETSNGTERDPSLLADFLSSELGVNVSILHVESDSEAISSLESGDAHLAFMGHMASAIGWKTSGLAVLAAIQNDDQKLSSQVSGWALSDSELASYTTDDVESTNPFDLISGMVSCHTGTDPYSSLIAPLSHMISNGYLVMHEDSESNSLDDLVRSYFNDDSVIPSPDGPYYGESGAIRCISEEYGQIAFVGENFIDEHCIDDSGNNADWCLGTDNYTSIGELGIIPTTSVLYNPEILDTRSRTSIINALIDMNYDMYLENYSRPGMGTYTGCYDISVHKVFDEIPKESCGDEILKNVLDGSGVARATSQGHLGQFSDNLMLVPGAFEALVGHLTNVE
;
A
#
# COMPACT_ATOMS: atom_id res chain seq x y z
N MET A 1 -10.54 -55.60 3.60
CA MET A 1 -11.97 -55.30 3.88
C MET A 1 -12.28 -54.01 3.16
N SER A 2 -12.80 -54.07 1.92
CA SER A 2 -14.22 -53.82 1.53
C SER A 2 -14.85 -52.60 2.25
N GLY A 3 -15.33 -51.55 1.58
CA GLY A 3 -15.62 -51.38 0.17
C GLY A 3 -15.80 -49.92 -0.28
N ARG A 4 -15.64 -49.73 -1.60
CA ARG A 4 -15.90 -48.52 -2.39
C ARG A 4 -17.39 -48.40 -2.72
N LEU A 5 -17.91 -47.17 -2.73
CA LEU A 5 -19.20 -46.80 -3.28
C LEU A 5 -18.98 -45.82 -4.45
N HIS A 6 -19.34 -46.30 -5.64
CA HIS A 6 -19.53 -45.57 -6.88
C HIS A 6 -20.85 -46.08 -7.46
N LYS A 7 -21.65 -45.19 -8.06
CA LYS A 7 -22.69 -45.43 -9.10
C LYS A 7 -23.65 -44.20 -9.16
N PRO A 8 -24.47 -44.02 -10.22
CA PRO A 8 -24.20 -44.24 -11.66
C PRO A 8 -24.88 -43.21 -12.62
N LEU A 9 -24.47 -43.26 -13.88
CA LEU A 9 -25.25 -42.82 -15.06
C LEU A 9 -26.55 -43.64 -15.23
N PHE A 10 -27.60 -43.03 -15.79
CA PHE A 10 -28.63 -43.76 -16.54
C PHE A 10 -29.13 -43.00 -17.78
N THR A 11 -29.00 -43.70 -18.91
CA THR A 11 -29.53 -43.43 -20.25
C THR A 11 -31.00 -43.84 -20.35
N ALA A 12 -31.75 -43.08 -21.15
CA ALA A 12 -33.16 -43.31 -21.46
C ALA A 12 -33.34 -44.38 -22.56
N GLY A 13 -34.29 -45.30 -22.35
CA GLY A 13 -34.76 -46.29 -23.32
C GLY A 13 -36.27 -46.44 -23.23
N ILE A 14 -36.94 -46.16 -24.36
CA ILE A 14 -38.39 -46.14 -24.57
C ILE A 14 -38.93 -47.57 -24.68
N MET A 15 -40.10 -47.86 -24.08
CA MET A 15 -41.02 -48.87 -24.62
C MET A 15 -42.49 -48.54 -24.32
N THR A 16 -43.27 -48.80 -25.37
CA THR A 16 -44.67 -48.50 -25.70
C THR A 16 -45.73 -49.25 -24.87
N THR A 17 -46.96 -48.71 -24.73
CA THR A 17 -48.17 -49.13 -25.50
C THR A 17 -49.52 -48.62 -24.95
N TYR A 18 -50.27 -47.97 -25.85
CA TYR A 18 -51.69 -48.09 -26.22
C TYR A 18 -52.88 -48.10 -25.21
N GLY A 19 -53.83 -47.20 -25.54
CA GLY A 19 -55.28 -47.28 -25.28
C GLY A 19 -55.83 -45.87 -25.01
N GLY A 20 -56.54 -45.14 -25.89
CA GLY A 20 -57.43 -45.50 -26.99
C GLY A 20 -58.86 -45.14 -26.59
N PHE A 21 -59.35 -43.92 -26.90
CA PHE A 21 -60.79 -43.64 -27.06
C PHE A 21 -61.02 -42.40 -27.94
N SER A 22 -62.17 -42.42 -28.62
CA SER A 22 -62.48 -41.82 -29.92
C SER A 22 -63.55 -40.72 -29.85
N LYS A 23 -63.61 -39.90 -30.91
CA LYS A 23 -64.64 -38.93 -31.38
C LYS A 23 -64.47 -37.49 -30.84
N SER A 24 -64.34 -36.43 -31.65
CA SER A 24 -65.07 -36.09 -32.88
C SER A 24 -64.31 -35.05 -33.76
N PRO A 25 -64.49 -34.99 -35.11
CA PRO A 25 -63.57 -34.33 -36.03
C PRO A 25 -64.10 -33.01 -36.66
N LEU A 26 -64.78 -32.14 -35.89
CA LEU A 26 -65.41 -30.94 -36.47
C LEU A 26 -64.91 -29.59 -35.93
N ARG A 27 -64.26 -29.55 -34.75
CA ARG A 27 -63.77 -28.28 -34.17
C ARG A 27 -62.35 -27.90 -34.60
N THR A 28 -61.54 -28.85 -35.04
CA THR A 28 -60.11 -28.62 -35.36
C THR A 28 -59.88 -28.03 -36.76
N LYS A 29 -60.81 -28.20 -37.70
CA LYS A 29 -60.69 -27.63 -39.06
C LYS A 29 -61.06 -26.16 -39.14
N ILE A 30 -61.94 -25.67 -38.26
CA ILE A 30 -62.31 -24.25 -38.21
C ILE A 30 -61.19 -23.44 -37.53
N LEU A 31 -60.57 -23.99 -36.48
CA LEU A 31 -59.47 -23.33 -35.76
C LEU A 31 -58.19 -23.21 -36.62
N ALA A 32 -57.86 -24.24 -37.41
CA ALA A 32 -56.70 -24.22 -38.30
C ALA A 32 -56.90 -23.26 -39.48
N SER A 33 -58.11 -23.15 -40.05
CA SER A 33 -58.39 -22.17 -41.11
C SER A 33 -58.42 -20.73 -40.59
N THR A 34 -58.83 -20.48 -39.34
CA THR A 34 -58.76 -19.12 -38.76
C THR A 34 -57.34 -18.67 -38.47
N ILE A 35 -56.43 -19.58 -38.09
CA ILE A 35 -55.02 -19.26 -37.83
C ILE A 35 -54.25 -19.02 -39.14
N SER A 36 -54.54 -19.78 -40.21
CA SER A 36 -53.93 -19.53 -41.53
C SER A 36 -54.46 -18.26 -42.21
N ILE A 37 -55.69 -17.82 -41.93
CA ILE A 37 -56.21 -16.53 -42.43
C ILE A 37 -55.63 -15.34 -41.65
N LEU A 38 -55.40 -15.49 -40.34
CA LEU A 38 -54.73 -14.46 -39.53
C LEU A 38 -53.26 -14.26 -39.93
N LEU A 39 -52.56 -15.34 -40.30
CA LEU A 39 -51.17 -15.27 -40.78
C LEU A 39 -51.05 -14.72 -42.22
N LEU A 40 -52.13 -14.76 -43.02
CA LEU A 40 -52.17 -14.12 -44.34
C LEU A 40 -52.58 -12.64 -44.30
N SER A 41 -53.20 -12.16 -43.21
CA SER A 41 -53.54 -10.74 -43.07
C SER A 41 -52.38 -9.83 -42.67
N CYS A 42 -51.22 -10.38 -42.31
CA CYS A 42 -50.02 -9.58 -42.03
C CYS A 42 -49.15 -9.30 -43.26
N VAL A 43 -49.55 -9.74 -44.46
CA VAL A 43 -48.75 -9.55 -45.69
C VAL A 43 -49.31 -8.45 -46.61
N ILE A 44 -50.37 -7.75 -46.21
CA ILE A 44 -50.97 -6.66 -47.01
C ILE A 44 -51.44 -5.52 -46.09
N SER A 45 -50.47 -4.82 -45.51
CA SER A 45 -50.59 -3.38 -45.22
C SER A 45 -49.41 -2.67 -45.88
N GLY A 46 -49.31 -2.85 -47.20
CA GLY A 46 -48.59 -1.91 -48.05
C GLY A 46 -49.43 -0.63 -48.13
N CYS A 47 -49.08 0.35 -47.31
CA CYS A 47 -49.55 1.72 -47.51
C CYS A 47 -48.93 2.26 -48.80
N ILE A 48 -49.80 2.55 -49.76
CA ILE A 48 -49.57 3.61 -50.75
C ILE A 48 -49.60 4.92 -49.98
N GLY A 49 -48.45 5.59 -49.90
CA GLY A 49 -48.28 6.89 -49.27
C GLY A 49 -46.90 7.43 -49.67
N ASP A 50 -46.94 8.43 -50.55
CA ASP A 50 -45.87 9.32 -51.05
C ASP A 50 -44.40 8.89 -50.95
N GLU A 51 -43.79 8.80 -52.14
CA GLU A 51 -42.35 8.90 -52.35
C GLU A 51 -41.86 10.30 -51.96
N GLU A 52 -41.68 10.56 -50.67
CA GLU A 52 -40.61 11.42 -50.17
C GLU A 52 -39.69 10.53 -49.35
N GLY A 53 -38.52 10.22 -49.91
CA GLY A 53 -37.49 9.44 -49.23
C GLY A 53 -36.93 10.23 -48.06
N ASP A 54 -37.62 10.14 -46.93
CA ASP A 54 -37.14 10.39 -45.58
C ASP A 54 -35.85 9.58 -45.41
N GLN A 55 -34.72 10.24 -45.22
CA GLN A 55 -33.50 9.54 -44.86
C GLN A 55 -33.75 8.96 -43.46
N GLY A 56 -33.77 7.63 -43.36
CA GLY A 56 -34.02 6.96 -42.09
C GLY A 56 -33.07 7.48 -41.02
N ARG A 57 -33.63 8.02 -39.93
CA ARG A 57 -32.87 8.48 -38.78
C ARG A 57 -32.08 7.34 -38.16
N THR A 58 -30.90 7.63 -37.63
CA THR A 58 -30.04 6.64 -36.98
C THR A 58 -30.57 6.37 -35.57
N PRO A 59 -31.03 5.16 -35.23
CA PRO A 59 -31.46 4.87 -33.86
C PRO A 59 -30.26 4.93 -32.90
N LEU A 60 -30.46 5.49 -31.71
CA LEU A 60 -29.47 5.53 -30.64
C LEU A 60 -30.15 5.26 -29.29
N VAL A 61 -29.68 4.26 -28.56
CA VAL A 61 -30.20 3.86 -27.25
C VAL A 61 -29.18 4.25 -26.18
N ILE A 62 -29.59 5.15 -25.28
CA ILE A 62 -28.74 5.65 -24.19
C ILE A 62 -29.20 5.01 -22.89
N ALA A 63 -28.28 4.35 -22.18
CA ALA A 63 -28.54 3.86 -20.84
C ALA A 63 -28.61 5.02 -19.82
N TYR A 64 -29.57 4.96 -18.92
CA TYR A 64 -29.70 5.91 -17.81
C TYR A 64 -30.04 5.18 -16.51
N GLU A 65 -29.39 5.54 -15.42
CA GLU A 65 -29.62 4.90 -14.12
C GLU A 65 -30.78 5.59 -13.43
N VAL A 66 -31.69 4.82 -12.84
CA VAL A 66 -32.84 5.39 -12.14
C VAL A 66 -32.37 6.16 -10.90
N SER A 67 -32.49 7.48 -10.94
CA SER A 67 -32.17 8.38 -9.82
C SER A 67 -33.42 9.07 -9.27
N ALA A 68 -33.36 9.51 -8.02
CA ALA A 68 -34.45 10.28 -7.40
C ALA A 68 -34.74 11.58 -8.17
N ASP A 69 -33.70 12.15 -8.80
CA ASP A 69 -33.73 13.40 -9.53
C ASP A 69 -34.55 13.30 -10.82
N MET A 70 -34.81 12.10 -11.35
CA MET A 70 -35.67 11.90 -12.52
C MET A 70 -37.11 12.40 -12.32
N LEU A 71 -37.53 12.59 -11.06
CA LEU A 71 -38.84 13.11 -10.69
C LEU A 71 -38.87 14.65 -10.66
N GLU A 72 -37.71 15.31 -10.73
CA GLU A 72 -37.62 16.76 -10.75
C GLU A 72 -37.92 17.33 -12.16
N SER A 73 -38.47 18.54 -12.18
CA SER A 73 -38.88 19.20 -13.41
C SER A 73 -37.66 19.76 -14.15
N GLY A 74 -37.12 19.01 -15.11
CA GLY A 74 -36.04 19.47 -16.00
C GLY A 74 -34.84 18.53 -16.11
N SER A 75 -34.77 17.52 -15.25
CA SER A 75 -33.71 16.51 -15.13
C SER A 75 -34.08 15.15 -15.74
N SER A 76 -35.30 15.02 -16.29
CA SER A 76 -35.70 13.78 -16.95
C SER A 76 -34.82 13.54 -18.20
N PRO A 77 -34.15 12.38 -18.33
CA PRO A 77 -33.31 12.09 -19.49
C PRO A 77 -34.11 12.04 -20.80
N GLN A 78 -35.44 11.94 -20.72
CA GLN A 78 -36.31 12.03 -21.89
C GLN A 78 -36.23 13.40 -22.56
N ILE A 79 -35.94 14.47 -21.81
CA ILE A 79 -35.75 15.82 -22.34
C ILE A 79 -34.52 15.85 -23.26
N LEU A 80 -33.43 15.20 -22.86
CA LEU A 80 -32.23 15.06 -23.68
C LEU A 80 -32.53 14.25 -24.94
N ALA A 81 -33.21 13.11 -24.81
CA ALA A 81 -33.58 12.27 -25.95
C ALA A 81 -34.44 13.02 -26.97
N ASP A 82 -35.45 13.75 -26.51
CA ASP A 82 -36.33 14.55 -27.37
C ASP A 82 -35.57 15.70 -28.05
N HIS A 83 -34.66 16.37 -27.32
CA HIS A 83 -33.83 17.45 -27.85
C HIS A 83 -32.89 16.97 -28.95
N ILE A 84 -32.15 15.88 -28.72
CA ILE A 84 -31.27 15.29 -29.71
C ILE A 84 -32.07 14.82 -30.93
N SER A 85 -33.19 14.13 -30.72
CA SER A 85 -34.01 13.58 -31.80
C SER A 85 -34.68 14.66 -32.66
N LYS A 86 -34.88 15.85 -32.10
CA LYS A 86 -35.45 16.98 -32.83
C LYS A 86 -34.41 17.75 -33.64
N ASN A 87 -33.18 17.84 -33.14
CA ASN A 87 -32.16 18.74 -33.69
C ASN A 87 -31.09 18.02 -34.52
N THR A 88 -31.07 16.68 -34.51
CA THR A 88 -30.07 15.86 -35.22
C THR A 88 -30.71 14.77 -36.07
N ASN A 89 -29.90 13.99 -36.79
CA ASN A 89 -30.36 12.83 -37.55
C ASN A 89 -30.56 11.56 -36.70
N PHE A 90 -30.34 11.65 -35.38
CA PHE A 90 -30.52 10.52 -34.48
C PHE A 90 -31.98 10.38 -34.02
N ASP A 91 -32.43 9.16 -33.77
CA ASP A 91 -33.68 8.83 -33.08
C ASP A 91 -33.32 8.21 -31.72
N VAL A 92 -33.33 9.04 -30.67
CA VAL A 92 -32.79 8.68 -29.35
C VAL A 92 -33.86 8.10 -28.46
N SER A 93 -33.56 6.97 -27.81
CA SER A 93 -34.39 6.38 -26.77
C SER A 93 -33.60 6.14 -25.49
N ILE A 94 -34.27 6.25 -24.34
CA ILE A 94 -33.67 6.04 -23.02
C ILE A 94 -33.97 4.62 -22.56
N TYR A 95 -32.93 3.91 -22.14
CA TYR A 95 -33.02 2.60 -21.50
C TYR A 95 -32.68 2.75 -20.03
N THR A 96 -33.67 2.61 -19.15
CA THR A 96 -33.46 2.78 -17.71
C THR A 96 -32.93 1.51 -17.05
N VAL A 97 -31.97 1.64 -16.14
CA VAL A 97 -31.41 0.54 -15.34
C VAL A 97 -31.36 0.88 -13.85
N ASP A 98 -31.30 -0.14 -13.01
CA ASP A 98 -31.33 0.02 -11.55
C ASP A 98 -29.92 0.19 -10.92
N SER A 99 -28.85 0.07 -11.70
CA SER A 99 -27.47 0.27 -11.24
C SER A 99 -26.48 0.48 -12.39
N LYS A 100 -25.28 1.00 -12.08
CA LYS A 100 -24.13 1.03 -13.01
C LYS A 100 -23.72 -0.35 -13.52
N VAL A 101 -23.76 -1.38 -12.67
CA VAL A 101 -23.48 -2.76 -13.08
C VAL A 101 -24.46 -3.22 -14.16
N ALA A 102 -25.75 -2.89 -14.01
CA ALA A 102 -26.75 -3.17 -15.03
C ALA A 102 -26.55 -2.37 -16.33
N MET A 103 -25.91 -1.18 -16.29
CA MET A 103 -25.49 -0.47 -17.50
C MET A 103 -24.42 -1.26 -18.27
N LEU A 104 -23.41 -1.77 -17.55
CA LEU A 104 -22.34 -2.57 -18.14
C LEU A 104 -22.90 -3.83 -18.82
N GLU A 105 -23.82 -4.53 -18.16
CA GLU A 105 -24.52 -5.68 -18.76
C GLU A 105 -25.32 -5.27 -20.00
N ALA A 106 -26.04 -4.16 -19.94
CA ALA A 106 -26.83 -3.67 -21.07
C ALA A 106 -25.96 -3.39 -22.30
N LEU A 107 -24.78 -2.78 -22.11
CA LEU A 107 -23.78 -2.57 -23.17
C LEU A 107 -23.18 -3.89 -23.67
N ARG A 108 -22.85 -4.80 -22.76
CA ARG A 108 -22.26 -6.11 -23.07
C ARG A 108 -23.18 -6.98 -23.93
N PHE A 109 -24.49 -6.88 -23.72
CA PHE A 109 -25.48 -7.66 -24.48
C PHE A 109 -26.09 -6.88 -25.66
N GLY A 110 -25.62 -5.67 -25.95
CA GLY A 110 -26.10 -4.85 -27.06
C GLY A 110 -27.54 -4.36 -26.90
N ASN A 111 -28.02 -4.22 -25.65
CA ASN A 111 -29.33 -3.65 -25.36
C ASN A 111 -29.32 -2.12 -25.44
N VAL A 112 -28.13 -1.51 -25.31
CA VAL A 112 -27.90 -0.06 -25.38
C VAL A 112 -26.65 0.20 -26.21
N ASP A 113 -26.58 1.38 -26.85
CA ASP A 113 -25.47 1.77 -27.70
C ASP A 113 -24.39 2.51 -26.91
N ILE A 114 -24.81 3.42 -26.01
CA ILE A 114 -23.91 4.19 -25.14
C ILE A 114 -24.44 4.27 -23.71
N ALA A 115 -23.54 4.39 -22.74
CA ALA A 115 -23.87 4.69 -21.35
C ALA A 115 -22.90 5.72 -20.76
N TYR A 116 -23.39 6.57 -19.87
CA TYR A 116 -22.57 7.50 -19.09
C TYR A 116 -22.38 6.96 -17.67
N MET A 117 -21.13 6.77 -17.25
CA MET A 117 -20.79 6.22 -15.95
C MET A 117 -19.49 6.79 -15.37
N ASP A 118 -19.27 6.55 -14.09
CA ASP A 118 -18.02 6.88 -13.43
C ASP A 118 -16.86 6.07 -14.03
N SER A 119 -15.66 6.65 -13.94
CA SER A 119 -14.49 6.09 -14.58
C SER A 119 -13.99 4.77 -13.98
N GLY A 120 -14.39 4.43 -12.75
CA GLY A 120 -14.12 3.11 -12.15
C GLY A 120 -14.91 2.00 -12.84
N ASN A 121 -16.23 2.16 -12.98
CA ASN A 121 -17.09 1.23 -13.72
C ASN A 121 -16.71 1.13 -15.19
N ALA A 122 -16.37 2.26 -15.82
CA ALA A 122 -15.89 2.26 -17.20
C ALA A 122 -14.60 1.44 -17.38
N TRP A 123 -13.64 1.56 -16.45
CA TRP A 123 -12.39 0.80 -16.49
C TRP A 123 -12.62 -0.71 -16.38
N ILE A 124 -13.57 -1.14 -15.53
CA ILE A 124 -13.98 -2.55 -15.45
C ILE A 124 -14.56 -3.01 -16.78
N GLY A 125 -15.48 -2.21 -17.34
CA GLY A 125 -16.09 -2.49 -18.63
C GLY A 125 -15.08 -2.69 -19.76
N TRP A 126 -14.05 -1.84 -19.78
CA TRP A 126 -12.96 -1.93 -20.74
C TRP A 126 -12.12 -3.19 -20.57
N ASN A 127 -11.61 -3.43 -19.36
CA ASN A 127 -10.68 -4.54 -19.11
C ASN A 127 -11.36 -5.91 -19.15
N GLN A 128 -12.65 -6.00 -18.83
CA GLN A 128 -13.35 -7.28 -18.70
C GLN A 128 -14.27 -7.61 -19.88
N TYR A 129 -14.92 -6.59 -20.44
CA TYR A 129 -15.97 -6.79 -21.45
C TYR A 129 -15.62 -6.21 -22.82
N GLY A 130 -14.40 -5.65 -22.97
CA GLY A 130 -13.96 -5.04 -24.21
C GLY A 130 -14.78 -3.80 -24.60
N LEU A 131 -15.40 -3.13 -23.62
CA LEU A 131 -16.06 -1.85 -23.84
C LEU A 131 -15.01 -0.77 -24.08
N GLU A 132 -15.39 0.30 -24.76
CA GLU A 132 -14.48 1.38 -25.09
C GLU A 132 -15.03 2.73 -24.62
N ALA A 133 -14.15 3.59 -24.12
CA ALA A 133 -14.45 4.99 -23.86
C ALA A 133 -14.59 5.76 -25.18
N LEU A 134 -15.60 6.63 -25.20
CA LEU A 134 -15.94 7.50 -26.32
C LEU A 134 -15.58 8.94 -25.96
N ALA A 135 -16.27 9.51 -24.96
CA ALA A 135 -16.12 10.92 -24.62
C ALA A 135 -16.11 11.09 -23.10
N ALA A 136 -15.18 11.90 -22.60
CA ALA A 136 -15.05 12.16 -21.18
C ALA A 136 -15.68 13.50 -20.81
N ASP A 137 -16.28 13.56 -19.62
CA ASP A 137 -16.81 14.77 -19.03
C ASP A 137 -15.73 15.86 -18.92
N GLN A 138 -16.00 17.03 -19.50
CA GLN A 138 -15.16 18.20 -19.44
C GLN A 138 -15.56 19.12 -18.28
N LYS A 139 -14.62 19.37 -17.39
CA LYS A 139 -14.76 20.29 -16.26
C LYS A 139 -14.75 21.74 -16.73
N SER A 140 -15.21 22.63 -15.85
CA SER A 140 -15.32 24.07 -16.10
C SER A 140 -13.99 24.75 -16.44
N ASP A 141 -12.86 24.17 -16.03
CA ASP A 141 -11.50 24.61 -16.36
C ASP A 141 -10.94 23.97 -17.64
N GLY A 142 -11.74 23.16 -18.35
CA GLY A 142 -11.40 22.49 -19.59
C GLY A 142 -10.74 21.12 -19.44
N ARG A 143 -10.42 20.68 -18.21
CA ARG A 143 -9.82 19.35 -17.96
C ARG A 143 -10.86 18.24 -18.07
N ALA A 144 -10.40 17.02 -18.36
CA ALA A 144 -11.20 15.79 -18.26
C ALA A 144 -10.76 14.90 -17.08
N TYR A 145 -10.19 15.50 -16.05
CA TYR A 145 -9.73 14.77 -14.87
C TYR A 145 -9.79 15.69 -13.66
N TYR A 146 -9.77 15.06 -12.49
CA TYR A 146 -9.55 15.72 -11.21
C TYR A 146 -8.15 15.36 -10.70
N ASN A 147 -7.53 16.24 -9.93
CA ASN A 147 -6.36 15.82 -9.17
C ASN A 147 -6.85 15.18 -7.87
N ALA A 148 -6.37 13.98 -7.59
CA ALA A 148 -6.65 13.28 -6.34
C ALA A 148 -5.59 13.66 -5.31
N HIS A 149 -6.06 14.17 -4.16
CA HIS A 149 -5.21 14.66 -3.09
C HIS A 149 -5.57 14.02 -1.76
N ALA A 150 -4.57 13.86 -0.92
CA ALA A 150 -4.75 13.75 0.50
C ALA A 150 -4.81 15.17 1.08
N TRP A 151 -5.93 15.52 1.69
CA TRP A 151 -6.13 16.79 2.36
C TRP A 151 -5.90 16.63 3.85
N VAL A 152 -5.14 17.55 4.43
CA VAL A 152 -4.81 17.58 5.86
C VAL A 152 -5.02 18.98 6.40
N LEU A 153 -4.95 19.13 7.72
CA LEU A 153 -4.96 20.45 8.36
C LEU A 153 -3.55 21.08 8.32
N ASN A 154 -3.49 22.40 8.19
CA ASN A 154 -2.25 23.17 8.01
C ASN A 154 -1.27 23.09 9.20
N ASP A 155 -1.74 22.69 10.37
CA ASP A 155 -0.96 22.47 11.59
C ASP A 155 -0.57 20.99 11.79
N SER A 156 -0.89 20.10 10.85
CA SER A 156 -0.47 18.71 10.89
C SER A 156 1.01 18.54 10.51
N GLU A 157 1.65 17.50 11.05
CA GLU A 157 3.01 17.10 10.69
C GLU A 157 3.17 16.87 9.17
N MET A 158 2.13 16.33 8.52
CA MET A 158 2.10 16.12 7.06
C MET A 158 2.10 17.44 6.28
N ALA A 159 1.37 18.47 6.74
CA ALA A 159 1.38 19.78 6.10
C ALA A 159 2.74 20.50 6.29
N ILE A 160 3.36 20.33 7.46
CA ILE A 160 4.68 20.86 7.77
C ILE A 160 5.73 20.20 6.89
N ALA A 161 5.77 18.86 6.83
CA ALA A 161 6.66 18.08 5.97
C ALA A 161 6.45 18.39 4.47
N HIS A 162 5.23 18.70 4.06
CA HIS A 162 4.99 19.13 2.68
C HIS A 162 5.62 20.50 2.37
N SER A 163 5.79 21.36 3.38
CA SER A 163 6.15 22.78 3.21
C SER A 163 7.58 23.11 3.64
N ASP A 164 8.32 22.19 4.24
CA ASP A 164 9.67 22.40 4.80
C ASP A 164 10.78 22.43 3.74
N SER A 165 10.50 21.95 2.52
CA SER A 165 11.46 21.80 1.42
C SER A 165 12.63 20.86 1.74
N ASP A 166 12.46 19.96 2.71
CA ASP A 166 13.45 18.96 3.08
C ASP A 166 13.23 17.68 2.25
N PRO A 167 14.22 17.24 1.44
CA PRO A 167 14.08 16.01 0.65
C PRO A 167 13.99 14.73 1.50
N LEU A 168 14.37 14.78 2.79
CA LEU A 168 14.33 13.64 3.69
C LEU A 168 12.98 13.49 4.42
N THR A 169 12.13 14.52 4.37
CA THR A 169 10.76 14.45 4.87
C THR A 169 9.79 14.12 3.74
N ASN A 170 8.83 13.25 4.03
CA ASN A 170 7.83 12.83 3.06
C ASN A 170 6.46 12.80 3.74
N PRO A 171 5.50 13.65 3.32
CA PRO A 171 4.22 13.74 4.01
C PRO A 171 3.39 12.46 3.93
N PHE A 172 3.56 11.62 2.90
CA PHE A 172 2.85 10.35 2.79
C PHE A 172 3.38 9.30 3.78
N SER A 173 4.67 9.38 4.12
CA SER A 173 5.26 8.51 5.16
C SER A 173 4.70 8.80 6.55
N LEU A 174 4.17 10.00 6.79
CA LEU A 174 3.60 10.38 8.07
C LEU A 174 2.12 9.99 8.22
N MET A 175 1.56 9.27 7.24
CA MET A 175 0.16 8.82 7.27
C MET A 175 -0.04 7.55 8.09
N GLU A 176 1.00 6.75 8.30
CA GLU A 176 0.92 5.54 9.12
C GLU A 176 0.50 5.90 10.55
N GLY A 177 -0.47 5.17 11.11
CA GLY A 177 -1.00 5.44 12.45
C GLY A 177 -1.99 6.62 12.52
N LYS A 178 -2.22 7.37 11.43
CA LYS A 178 -3.15 8.52 11.41
C LYS A 178 -4.56 8.09 11.02
N THR A 179 -5.58 8.77 11.51
CA THR A 179 -6.98 8.45 11.16
C THR A 179 -7.36 9.04 9.80
N SER A 180 -7.86 8.21 8.88
CA SER A 180 -8.24 8.62 7.51
C SER A 180 -9.76 8.72 7.30
N CYS A 181 -10.17 9.63 6.42
CA CYS A 181 -11.54 9.86 5.97
C CYS A 181 -11.65 9.50 4.48
N HIS A 182 -12.29 8.38 4.18
CA HIS A 182 -12.56 7.92 2.82
C HIS A 182 -13.96 8.36 2.37
N THR A 183 -14.16 8.52 1.06
CA THR A 183 -15.49 8.90 0.52
C THR A 183 -16.48 7.73 0.53
N GLY A 184 -15.99 6.49 0.38
CA GLY A 184 -16.81 5.28 0.38
C GLY A 184 -15.99 4.05 0.00
N TRP A 185 -16.55 2.87 0.22
CA TRP A 185 -15.92 1.60 -0.17
C TRP A 185 -15.73 1.53 -1.69
N LEU A 186 -14.47 1.33 -2.13
CA LEU A 186 -14.07 1.23 -3.54
C LEU A 186 -14.45 2.41 -4.44
N GLU A 187 -14.66 3.60 -3.86
CA GLU A 187 -14.78 4.82 -4.66
C GLU A 187 -13.41 5.27 -5.19
N SER A 188 -13.38 5.86 -6.39
CA SER A 188 -12.15 6.24 -7.10
C SER A 188 -11.19 7.11 -6.26
N VAL A 189 -11.50 8.40 -6.08
CA VAL A 189 -10.61 9.37 -5.43
C VAL A 189 -10.48 9.11 -3.94
N GLY A 190 -11.53 8.63 -3.30
CA GLY A 190 -11.56 8.43 -1.85
C GLY A 190 -11.00 7.11 -1.38
N MET A 191 -10.77 6.12 -2.26
CA MET A 191 -10.30 4.79 -1.85
C MET A 191 -9.35 4.14 -2.86
N MET A 192 -9.77 3.90 -4.08
CA MET A 192 -8.99 3.09 -5.03
C MET A 192 -7.66 3.76 -5.39
N LEU A 193 -7.68 5.04 -5.75
CA LEU A 193 -6.47 5.78 -6.09
C LEU A 193 -5.52 5.96 -4.89
N PRO A 194 -5.95 6.42 -3.70
CA PRO A 194 -5.05 6.57 -2.57
C PRO A 194 -4.49 5.23 -2.09
N MET A 195 -5.31 4.17 -2.03
CA MET A 195 -4.80 2.85 -1.62
C MET A 195 -3.91 2.22 -2.69
N GLY A 196 -4.26 2.35 -3.97
CA GLY A 196 -3.40 1.94 -5.06
C GLY A 196 -2.04 2.66 -5.04
N PHE A 197 -2.01 3.94 -4.69
CA PHE A 197 -0.79 4.73 -4.55
C PHE A 197 0.04 4.29 -3.34
N LEU A 198 -0.58 4.20 -2.16
CA LEU A 198 0.10 3.85 -0.91
C LEU A 198 0.65 2.43 -0.95
N LEU A 199 -0.16 1.48 -1.45
CA LEU A 199 0.29 0.13 -1.68
C LEU A 199 1.35 0.14 -2.76
N GLY A 200 1.06 0.61 -3.98
CA GLY A 200 1.98 0.59 -5.11
C GLY A 200 3.39 1.08 -4.76
N LEU A 201 3.50 2.22 -4.09
CA LEU A 201 4.79 2.82 -3.69
C LEU A 201 5.40 2.28 -2.38
N GLY A 202 4.80 1.27 -1.76
CA GLY A 202 5.38 0.58 -0.61
C GLY A 202 5.26 1.32 0.72
N TYR A 203 4.34 2.28 0.84
CA TYR A 203 4.01 2.89 2.14
C TYR A 203 3.29 1.91 3.06
N ALA A 204 2.47 1.02 2.48
CA ALA A 204 1.71 0.01 3.19
C ALA A 204 1.90 -1.36 2.56
N ASN A 205 1.81 -2.40 3.39
CA ASN A 205 1.79 -3.79 2.94
C ASN A 205 0.38 -4.37 3.03
N VAL A 206 0.01 -5.24 2.09
CA VAL A 206 -1.27 -5.95 2.14
C VAL A 206 -1.32 -6.83 3.39
N LEU A 207 -2.39 -6.69 4.16
CA LEU A 207 -2.71 -7.51 5.32
C LEU A 207 -3.82 -8.50 4.97
N GLY A 208 -3.48 -9.77 4.88
CA GLY A 208 -4.41 -10.85 4.52
C GLY A 208 -4.06 -11.50 3.19
N ASP A 209 -5.05 -12.12 2.56
CA ASP A 209 -4.90 -12.75 1.24
C ASP A 209 -4.88 -11.68 0.13
N PRO A 210 -3.84 -11.60 -0.70
CA PRO A 210 -3.79 -10.66 -1.83
C PRO A 210 -4.87 -10.90 -2.89
N ASN A 211 -5.54 -12.05 -2.88
CA ASN A 211 -6.65 -12.39 -3.76
C ASN A 211 -8.02 -11.98 -3.21
N ASP A 212 -8.10 -11.60 -1.93
CA ASP A 212 -9.34 -11.25 -1.26
C ASP A 212 -9.47 -9.72 -1.11
N ILE A 213 -10.57 -9.18 -1.61
CA ILE A 213 -10.87 -7.75 -1.50
C ILE A 213 -11.08 -7.32 -0.04
N GLU A 214 -11.51 -8.24 0.83
CA GLU A 214 -11.71 -7.95 2.26
C GLU A 214 -10.38 -7.65 2.97
N SER A 215 -9.25 -8.14 2.43
CA SER A 215 -7.91 -7.78 2.91
C SER A 215 -7.63 -6.28 2.79
N LEU A 216 -8.28 -5.56 1.86
CA LEU A 216 -8.12 -4.11 1.75
C LEU A 216 -8.61 -3.39 3.01
N ARG A 217 -9.72 -3.83 3.62
CA ARG A 217 -10.25 -3.22 4.83
C ARG A 217 -9.29 -3.40 6.01
N GLY A 218 -8.78 -4.63 6.18
CA GLY A 218 -7.75 -4.91 7.19
C GLY A 218 -6.47 -4.10 6.97
N THR A 219 -6.08 -3.94 5.70
CA THR A 219 -4.91 -3.13 5.32
C THR A 219 -5.08 -1.65 5.65
N ILE A 220 -6.26 -1.07 5.37
CA ILE A 220 -6.56 0.33 5.72
C ILE A 220 -6.50 0.54 7.22
N HIS A 221 -7.17 -0.31 8.01
CA HIS A 221 -7.19 -0.14 9.47
C HIS A 221 -5.82 -0.41 10.11
N GLY A 222 -5.04 -1.36 9.57
CA GLY A 222 -3.71 -1.66 10.03
C GLY A 222 -2.66 -0.59 9.70
N PHE A 223 -2.73 0.03 8.52
CA PHE A 223 -1.80 1.10 8.13
C PHE A 223 -2.19 2.45 8.75
N PHE A 224 -3.46 2.84 8.68
CA PHE A 224 -3.94 4.10 9.23
C PHE A 224 -4.31 3.93 10.70
N SER A 225 -5.60 3.74 10.98
CA SER A 225 -6.13 3.54 12.31
C SER A 225 -7.38 2.67 12.23
N GLU A 226 -7.66 1.93 13.30
CA GLU A 226 -8.95 1.24 13.47
C GLU A 226 -10.13 2.24 13.43
N ASP A 227 -9.90 3.52 13.75
CA ASP A 227 -10.91 4.58 13.71
C ASP A 227 -11.11 5.20 12.30
N SER A 228 -10.35 4.77 11.29
CA SER A 228 -10.48 5.27 9.92
C SER A 228 -11.88 5.05 9.34
N SER A 229 -12.45 6.11 8.76
CA SER A 229 -13.82 6.11 8.24
C SER A 229 -13.89 5.56 6.82
N ILE A 230 -14.50 4.38 6.67
CA ILE A 230 -14.94 3.80 5.40
C ILE A 230 -16.48 3.83 5.39
N PRO A 231 -17.11 4.93 4.95
CA PRO A 231 -18.53 5.18 5.16
C PRO A 231 -19.41 4.42 4.17
N GLU A 232 -20.59 4.01 4.64
CA GLU A 232 -21.65 3.44 3.81
C GLU A 232 -22.60 4.55 3.32
N PRO A 233 -23.29 4.39 2.17
CA PRO A 233 -24.29 5.33 1.70
C PRO A 233 -25.34 5.68 2.77
N GLY A 234 -25.59 6.98 2.95
CA GLY A 234 -26.53 7.50 3.94
C GLY A 234 -25.94 7.74 5.34
N THR A 235 -24.64 7.46 5.54
CA THR A 235 -23.93 7.86 6.76
C THR A 235 -23.42 9.31 6.68
N PRO A 236 -23.15 9.99 7.82
CA PRO A 236 -22.75 11.41 7.82
C PRO A 236 -21.42 11.73 7.12
N TYR A 237 -20.53 10.74 7.00
CA TYR A 237 -19.21 10.90 6.39
C TYR A 237 -19.11 10.31 4.98
N TYR A 238 -20.22 9.84 4.40
CA TYR A 238 -20.26 9.33 3.03
C TYR A 238 -20.09 10.42 1.97
N GLY A 239 -19.39 10.10 0.89
CA GLY A 239 -19.11 10.96 -0.26
C GLY A 239 -18.06 12.05 0.01
N LEU A 240 -17.80 12.88 -0.99
CA LEU A 240 -16.81 13.98 -0.90
C LEU A 240 -17.12 14.98 0.22
N SER A 241 -18.39 15.38 0.36
CA SER A 241 -18.85 16.27 1.43
C SER A 241 -18.61 15.66 2.81
N GLY A 242 -18.98 14.38 2.98
CA GLY A 242 -18.85 13.69 4.25
C GLY A 242 -17.40 13.43 4.66
N ALA A 243 -16.54 13.04 3.71
CA ALA A 243 -15.12 12.87 3.97
C ALA A 243 -14.43 14.20 4.31
N LEU A 244 -14.81 15.30 3.66
CA LEU A 244 -14.35 16.63 4.05
C LEU A 244 -14.84 17.00 5.47
N LYS A 245 -16.11 16.76 5.76
CA LYS A 245 -16.69 16.98 7.10
C LYS A 245 -15.95 16.20 8.18
N CYS A 246 -15.58 14.95 7.92
CA CYS A 246 -14.79 14.10 8.82
C CYS A 246 -13.45 14.77 9.19
N LEU A 247 -12.77 15.39 8.22
CA LEU A 247 -11.56 16.19 8.47
C LEU A 247 -11.86 17.49 9.22
N SER A 248 -12.91 18.22 8.83
CA SER A 248 -13.28 19.51 9.43
C SER A 248 -13.66 19.40 10.91
N GLU A 249 -14.34 18.31 11.29
CA GLU A 249 -14.74 18.01 12.67
C GLU A 249 -13.59 17.44 13.52
N GLY A 250 -12.45 17.13 12.90
CA GLY A 250 -11.30 16.52 13.56
C GLY A 250 -11.48 15.04 13.90
N SER A 251 -12.46 14.37 13.31
CA SER A 251 -12.70 12.94 13.46
C SER A 251 -11.67 12.12 12.70
N GLY A 252 -11.11 12.67 11.62
CA GLY A 252 -9.91 12.17 10.97
C GLY A 252 -8.89 13.28 10.73
N GLN A 253 -7.67 12.87 10.43
CA GLN A 253 -6.51 13.74 10.19
C GLN A 253 -6.19 13.90 8.70
N ILE A 254 -6.72 12.99 7.87
CA ILE A 254 -6.50 12.92 6.43
C ILE A 254 -7.85 12.71 5.75
N ALA A 255 -8.16 13.45 4.68
CA ALA A 255 -9.30 13.15 3.81
C ALA A 255 -8.86 13.01 2.36
N PHE A 256 -9.28 11.95 1.68
CA PHE A 256 -8.96 11.71 0.28
C PHE A 256 -10.03 12.33 -0.63
N LEU A 257 -9.72 13.46 -1.25
CA LEU A 257 -10.69 14.31 -1.96
C LEU A 257 -10.13 14.84 -3.29
N LYS A 258 -11.02 15.42 -4.11
CA LYS A 258 -10.65 16.12 -5.35
C LYS A 258 -10.08 17.50 -5.04
N ASP A 259 -9.32 18.05 -5.96
CA ASP A 259 -8.75 19.41 -5.88
C ASP A 259 -9.79 20.52 -5.70
N ASN A 260 -10.99 20.35 -6.27
CA ASN A 260 -12.08 21.33 -6.18
C ASN A 260 -13.04 21.11 -4.99
N THR A 261 -12.85 20.07 -4.16
CA THR A 261 -13.83 19.71 -3.12
C THR A 261 -14.02 20.84 -2.09
N ILE A 262 -12.95 21.53 -1.69
CA ILE A 262 -13.05 22.66 -0.76
C ILE A 262 -13.84 23.82 -1.35
N SER A 263 -13.63 24.16 -2.62
CA SER A 263 -14.38 25.25 -3.26
C SER A 263 -15.85 24.90 -3.46
N ASP A 264 -16.16 23.62 -3.68
CA ASP A 264 -17.52 23.16 -3.94
C ASP A 264 -18.39 23.18 -2.66
N TYR A 265 -17.84 22.78 -1.50
CA TYR A 265 -18.61 22.68 -0.24
C TYR A 265 -18.32 23.79 0.78
N CYS A 266 -17.13 24.38 0.72
CA CYS A 266 -16.70 25.45 1.62
C CYS A 266 -16.29 26.72 0.84
N PRO A 267 -17.16 27.31 0.01
CA PRO A 267 -16.83 28.53 -0.73
C PRO A 267 -16.49 29.68 0.23
N GLY A 268 -15.46 30.46 -0.12
CA GLY A 268 -14.98 31.57 0.70
C GLY A 268 -15.80 32.86 0.58
N GLU A 269 -16.41 33.09 -0.60
CA GLU A 269 -17.11 34.35 -0.91
C GLU A 269 -18.64 34.25 -0.72
N GLU A 270 -19.19 33.03 -0.74
CA GLU A 270 -20.64 32.78 -0.71
C GLU A 270 -21.06 32.10 0.60
N ILE A 271 -21.06 32.87 1.70
CA ILE A 271 -21.33 32.37 3.06
C ILE A 271 -22.68 31.62 3.16
N ASP A 272 -23.69 32.03 2.39
CA ASP A 272 -25.02 31.38 2.43
C ASP A 272 -25.03 29.97 1.80
N GLN A 273 -24.02 29.62 1.01
CA GLN A 273 -23.85 28.28 0.39
C GLN A 273 -22.81 27.43 1.13
N ARG A 274 -22.15 27.99 2.15
CA ARG A 274 -21.10 27.32 2.91
C ARG A 274 -21.72 26.43 3.97
N GLU A 275 -21.27 25.18 4.02
CA GLU A 275 -21.69 24.24 5.07
C GLU A 275 -21.24 24.71 6.46
N ASP A 276 -22.05 24.43 7.49
CA ASP A 276 -21.87 24.97 8.84
C ASP A 276 -20.63 24.40 9.56
N TRP A 277 -20.20 23.20 9.18
CA TRP A 277 -19.02 22.51 9.69
C TRP A 277 -17.70 22.92 8.99
N CYS A 278 -17.75 23.77 7.96
CA CYS A 278 -16.54 24.19 7.23
C CYS A 278 -15.58 25.05 8.08
N LEU A 279 -14.34 24.61 8.22
CA LEU A 279 -13.21 25.43 8.66
C LEU A 279 -12.80 26.47 7.61
N GLU A 280 -12.13 27.54 8.03
CA GLU A 280 -11.52 28.52 7.12
C GLU A 280 -10.67 27.84 6.04
N ASN A 281 -10.76 28.29 4.79
CA ASN A 281 -10.15 27.56 3.67
C ASN A 281 -8.62 27.43 3.80
N SER A 282 -7.97 28.40 4.46
CA SER A 282 -6.53 28.37 4.75
C SER A 282 -6.11 27.26 5.74
N ARG A 283 -7.08 26.58 6.38
CA ARG A 283 -6.82 25.43 7.24
C ARG A 283 -6.59 24.16 6.46
N TYR A 284 -7.15 24.03 5.25
CA TYR A 284 -7.00 22.83 4.45
C TYR A 284 -5.76 22.95 3.57
N VAL A 285 -4.90 21.94 3.63
CA VAL A 285 -3.71 21.82 2.79
C VAL A 285 -3.86 20.56 1.94
N ALA A 286 -3.81 20.73 0.62
CA ALA A 286 -3.68 19.63 -0.31
C ALA A 286 -2.21 19.21 -0.37
N LEU A 287 -1.92 17.97 0.01
CA LEU A 287 -0.62 17.34 -0.23
C LEU A 287 -0.42 17.14 -1.75
N PRO A 288 0.79 16.78 -2.23
CA PRO A 288 1.02 16.54 -3.66
C PRO A 288 -0.03 15.60 -4.26
N SER A 289 -0.47 15.88 -5.50
CA SER A 289 -1.41 14.99 -6.19
C SER A 289 -0.75 13.65 -6.44
N PHE A 290 -1.40 12.56 -6.03
CA PHE A 290 -0.90 11.21 -6.30
C PHE A 290 -1.45 10.62 -7.60
N ALA A 291 -2.56 11.15 -8.13
CA ALA A 291 -3.13 10.67 -9.40
C ALA A 291 -4.02 11.72 -10.07
N LYS A 292 -4.11 11.63 -11.41
CA LYS A 292 -5.13 12.32 -12.19
C LYS A 292 -6.33 11.41 -12.34
N ALA A 293 -7.30 11.53 -11.43
CA ALA A 293 -8.53 10.75 -11.47
C ALA A 293 -9.33 11.09 -12.73
N PRO A 294 -9.56 10.13 -13.65
CA PRO A 294 -10.33 10.38 -14.86
C PRO A 294 -11.75 10.82 -14.53
N SER A 295 -12.28 11.79 -15.28
CA SER A 295 -13.68 12.16 -15.16
C SER A 295 -14.60 11.05 -15.67
N ASP A 296 -15.88 11.15 -15.35
CA ASP A 296 -16.93 10.27 -15.86
C ASP A 296 -16.93 10.26 -17.39
N VAL A 297 -17.36 9.14 -17.97
CA VAL A 297 -17.11 8.85 -19.38
C VAL A 297 -18.32 8.18 -20.03
N PHE A 298 -18.56 8.55 -21.28
CA PHE A 298 -19.43 7.82 -22.19
C PHE A 298 -18.69 6.60 -22.73
N VAL A 299 -19.25 5.42 -22.50
CA VAL A 299 -18.71 4.14 -22.98
C VAL A 299 -19.66 3.49 -23.97
N TYR A 300 -19.11 2.68 -24.85
CA TYR A 300 -19.84 1.92 -25.87
C TYR A 300 -19.24 0.52 -26.00
N ASN A 301 -19.94 -0.35 -26.72
CA ASN A 301 -19.41 -1.67 -27.09
C ASN A 301 -19.04 -1.69 -28.58
N PRO A 302 -17.76 -1.90 -28.95
CA PRO A 302 -17.31 -1.89 -30.34
C PRO A 302 -17.91 -3.03 -31.18
N ASP A 303 -18.42 -4.11 -30.56
CA ASP A 303 -19.08 -5.21 -31.27
C ASP A 303 -20.49 -4.85 -31.76
N TYR A 304 -21.16 -3.88 -31.10
CA TYR A 304 -22.54 -3.50 -31.43
C TYR A 304 -22.64 -2.12 -32.11
N LEU A 305 -21.74 -1.18 -31.79
CA LEU A 305 -21.71 0.15 -32.40
C LEU A 305 -20.64 0.21 -33.51
N GLN A 306 -21.06 0.37 -34.77
CA GLN A 306 -20.15 0.33 -35.94
C GLN A 306 -19.30 1.62 -36.08
N ASN A 307 -18.08 1.50 -36.61
CA ASN A 307 -17.12 2.61 -36.77
C ASN A 307 -17.66 3.88 -37.45
N GLU A 308 -18.50 3.74 -38.49
CA GLU A 308 -19.10 4.90 -39.17
C GLU A 308 -20.05 5.67 -38.23
N SER A 309 -20.72 4.97 -37.31
CA SER A 309 -21.63 5.56 -36.32
C SER A 309 -20.91 6.12 -35.09
N ILE A 310 -19.75 5.56 -34.70
CA ILE A 310 -18.96 6.04 -33.56
C ILE A 310 -18.58 7.51 -33.75
N GLY A 311 -18.07 7.87 -34.92
CA GLY A 311 -17.71 9.26 -35.23
C GLY A 311 -18.91 10.22 -35.21
N ASP A 312 -20.07 9.78 -35.69
CA ASP A 312 -21.29 10.59 -35.67
C ASP A 312 -21.81 10.79 -34.23
N VAL A 313 -21.76 9.75 -33.39
CA VAL A 313 -22.16 9.84 -31.98
C VAL A 313 -21.19 10.71 -31.19
N MET A 314 -19.87 10.61 -31.44
CA MET A 314 -18.88 11.50 -30.84
C MET A 314 -19.17 12.97 -31.17
N ASN A 315 -19.34 13.28 -32.46
CA ASN A 315 -19.64 14.64 -32.91
C ASN A 315 -20.95 15.17 -32.32
N LEU A 316 -21.98 14.32 -32.21
CA LEU A 316 -23.21 14.63 -31.51
C LEU A 316 -22.93 15.05 -30.06
N LEU A 317 -22.23 14.22 -29.27
CA LEU A 317 -21.97 14.49 -27.86
C LEU A 317 -21.17 15.79 -27.68
N MET A 318 -20.16 16.04 -28.51
CA MET A 318 -19.37 17.27 -28.47
C MET A 318 -20.21 18.51 -28.79
N SER A 319 -21.09 18.43 -29.81
CA SER A 319 -21.97 19.55 -30.20
C SER A 319 -22.95 19.97 -29.10
N LEU A 320 -23.31 19.07 -28.19
CA LEU A 320 -24.19 19.39 -27.05
C LEU A 320 -23.54 20.39 -26.08
N GLY A 321 -22.22 20.43 -26.02
CA GLY A 321 -21.48 21.38 -25.19
C GLY A 321 -21.27 22.77 -25.82
N GLU A 322 -21.52 22.93 -27.13
CA GLU A 322 -21.24 24.19 -27.84
C GLU A 322 -22.37 25.22 -27.69
N GLU A 323 -23.62 24.77 -27.58
CA GLU A 323 -24.80 25.62 -27.43
C GLU A 323 -25.28 25.66 -25.97
N GLN A 324 -25.54 26.86 -25.43
CA GLN A 324 -25.93 27.05 -24.04
C GLN A 324 -27.15 26.20 -23.64
N ASP A 325 -28.21 26.21 -24.45
CA ASP A 325 -29.43 25.45 -24.16
C ASP A 325 -29.17 23.94 -24.13
N SER A 326 -28.34 23.42 -25.03
CA SER A 326 -27.94 22.01 -25.10
C SER A 326 -27.05 21.62 -23.92
N SER A 327 -26.12 22.50 -23.55
CA SER A 327 -25.20 22.33 -22.42
C SER A 327 -25.94 22.29 -21.09
N ASP A 328 -26.96 23.14 -20.91
CA ASP A 328 -27.80 23.13 -19.72
C ASP A 328 -28.65 21.85 -19.61
N ILE A 329 -29.15 21.32 -20.74
CA ILE A 329 -29.85 20.02 -20.77
C ILE A 329 -28.89 18.87 -20.42
N LEU A 330 -27.68 18.90 -20.97
CA LEU A 330 -26.64 17.92 -20.66
C LEU A 330 -26.29 17.95 -19.17
N PHE A 331 -26.16 19.14 -18.59
CA PHE A 331 -25.85 19.34 -17.17
C PHE A 331 -26.97 18.81 -16.27
N ASN A 332 -28.22 19.12 -16.60
CA ASN A 332 -29.36 18.61 -15.84
C ASN A 332 -29.56 17.09 -15.96
N THR A 333 -29.03 16.48 -17.02
CA THR A 333 -29.18 15.02 -17.25
C THR A 333 -28.02 14.23 -16.65
N PHE A 334 -26.78 14.67 -16.86
CA PHE A 334 -25.56 13.92 -16.55
C PHE A 334 -24.61 14.67 -15.60
N GLY A 335 -24.94 15.89 -15.18
CA GLY A 335 -24.06 16.71 -14.33
C GLY A 335 -22.90 17.36 -15.07
N THR A 336 -22.85 17.27 -16.41
CA THR A 336 -21.77 17.83 -17.23
C THR A 336 -22.25 18.86 -18.24
N LYS A 337 -21.45 19.91 -18.44
CA LYS A 337 -21.74 20.97 -19.43
C LYS A 337 -21.18 20.67 -20.82
N GLY A 338 -20.34 19.65 -20.95
CA GLY A 338 -19.71 19.30 -22.22
C GLY A 338 -18.74 18.15 -22.06
N VAL A 339 -18.32 17.58 -23.18
CA VAL A 339 -17.40 16.44 -23.20
C VAL A 339 -16.21 16.69 -24.12
N VAL A 340 -15.13 15.96 -23.89
CA VAL A 340 -13.99 15.87 -24.81
C VAL A 340 -13.86 14.47 -25.38
N GLU A 341 -13.47 14.39 -26.64
CA GLU A 341 -13.10 13.13 -27.28
C GLU A 341 -11.92 12.47 -26.54
N THR A 342 -12.03 11.17 -26.31
CA THR A 342 -10.97 10.37 -25.69
C THR A 342 -11.06 8.89 -26.11
N ASN A 343 -10.18 8.05 -25.57
CA ASN A 343 -10.25 6.60 -25.69
C ASN A 343 -9.89 5.95 -24.34
N SER A 344 -10.04 4.63 -24.25
CA SER A 344 -9.88 3.90 -22.99
C SER A 344 -8.46 3.93 -22.46
N ASP A 345 -7.46 3.76 -23.32
CA ASP A 345 -6.04 3.82 -22.94
C ASP A 345 -5.68 5.19 -22.37
N ASP A 346 -6.01 6.27 -23.09
CA ASP A 346 -5.64 7.64 -22.72
C ASP A 346 -6.39 8.14 -21.47
N HIS A 347 -7.67 7.74 -21.31
CA HIS A 347 -8.51 8.23 -20.21
C HIS A 347 -8.48 7.34 -18.99
N LEU A 348 -8.64 6.02 -19.17
CA LEU A 348 -8.84 5.06 -18.08
C LEU A 348 -7.56 4.31 -17.71
N GLY A 349 -6.53 4.34 -18.56
CA GLY A 349 -5.28 3.60 -18.37
C GLY A 349 -4.57 3.85 -17.03
N ILE A 350 -4.74 5.05 -16.44
CA ILE A 350 -4.18 5.37 -15.12
C ILE A 350 -4.70 4.46 -14.01
N TYR A 351 -5.94 3.98 -14.09
CA TYR A 351 -6.45 3.03 -13.10
C TYR A 351 -5.70 1.72 -13.17
N SER A 352 -5.24 1.25 -14.34
CA SER A 352 -4.58 -0.05 -14.46
C SER A 352 -3.33 -0.14 -13.55
N SER A 353 -2.55 0.93 -13.41
CA SER A 353 -1.36 0.93 -12.55
C SER A 353 -1.69 1.00 -11.05
N PHE A 354 -2.68 1.80 -10.65
CA PHE A 354 -3.05 1.96 -9.24
C PHE A 354 -3.95 0.84 -8.74
N VAL A 355 -4.95 0.47 -9.53
CA VAL A 355 -5.94 -0.54 -9.20
C VAL A 355 -5.28 -1.91 -9.11
N SER A 356 -4.34 -2.26 -9.99
CA SER A 356 -3.62 -3.54 -9.91
C SER A 356 -2.87 -3.77 -8.59
N SER A 357 -2.58 -2.71 -7.83
CA SER A 357 -1.98 -2.80 -6.49
C SER A 357 -2.98 -3.07 -5.36
N ILE A 358 -4.28 -3.00 -5.64
CA ILE A 358 -5.34 -3.28 -4.64
C ILE A 358 -5.55 -4.80 -4.54
N PRO A 359 -5.51 -5.39 -3.33
CA PRO A 359 -5.73 -6.82 -3.15
C PRO A 359 -7.14 -7.23 -3.60
N GLY A 360 -7.24 -8.38 -4.25
CA GLY A 360 -8.49 -9.01 -4.67
C GLY A 360 -9.31 -8.25 -5.70
N ILE A 361 -8.87 -7.08 -6.17
CA ILE A 361 -9.69 -6.23 -7.02
C ILE A 361 -9.97 -6.85 -8.40
N SER A 362 -9.03 -7.64 -8.91
CA SER A 362 -9.22 -8.36 -10.17
C SER A 362 -10.30 -9.43 -10.03
N ALA A 363 -10.38 -10.12 -8.89
CA ALA A 363 -11.41 -11.10 -8.61
C ALA A 363 -12.76 -10.45 -8.25
N TYR A 364 -12.75 -9.33 -7.52
CA TYR A 364 -13.96 -8.66 -7.05
C TYR A 364 -14.92 -8.22 -8.17
N TYR A 365 -14.37 -7.86 -9.34
CA TYR A 365 -15.17 -7.45 -10.49
C TYR A 365 -15.41 -8.56 -11.52
N VAL A 366 -14.94 -9.77 -11.24
CA VAL A 366 -15.03 -10.93 -12.13
C VAL A 366 -15.98 -11.96 -11.52
N ASP A 367 -16.94 -12.41 -12.30
CA ASP A 367 -17.95 -13.41 -11.93
C ASP A 367 -17.46 -14.86 -12.25
N ASP A 368 -16.14 -15.09 -12.24
CA ASP A 368 -15.56 -16.40 -12.54
C ASP A 368 -15.35 -17.20 -11.23
N GLU A 369 -16.07 -18.33 -11.14
CA GLU A 369 -15.90 -19.35 -10.09
C GLU A 369 -14.52 -20.06 -10.14
N ASP A 370 -13.71 -19.78 -11.17
CA ASP A 370 -12.35 -20.29 -11.34
C ASP A 370 -11.35 -19.22 -10.84
N GLY A 371 -11.24 -19.07 -9.52
CA GLY A 371 -10.23 -18.20 -8.92
C GLY A 371 -8.82 -18.65 -9.32
N GLU A 372 -8.22 -17.96 -10.29
CA GLU A 372 -6.79 -18.06 -10.53
C GLU A 372 -6.09 -17.48 -9.29
N GLU A 373 -5.49 -18.38 -8.51
CA GLU A 373 -4.59 -18.05 -7.41
C GLU A 373 -3.53 -17.08 -7.94
N ILE A 374 -3.39 -15.89 -7.34
CA ILE A 374 -2.34 -14.94 -7.70
C ILE A 374 -0.99 -15.64 -7.50
N THR A 375 -0.39 -16.04 -8.61
CA THR A 375 1.01 -16.44 -8.66
C THR A 375 1.88 -15.21 -8.77
N ILE A 376 3.11 -15.29 -8.25
CA ILE A 376 4.15 -14.29 -8.50
C ILE A 376 4.24 -13.95 -10.01
N SER A 377 4.37 -12.67 -10.35
CA SER A 377 4.34 -12.22 -11.75
C SER A 377 5.70 -12.38 -12.45
N LEU A 378 6.76 -12.56 -11.65
CA LEU A 378 8.14 -12.66 -12.10
C LEU A 378 8.50 -14.09 -12.55
N GLU A 379 9.32 -14.19 -13.59
CA GLU A 379 9.90 -15.48 -14.01
C GLU A 379 11.05 -15.94 -13.09
N GLU A 380 11.71 -15.01 -12.40
CA GLU A 380 12.81 -15.24 -11.47
C GLU A 380 12.87 -14.15 -10.41
N VAL A 381 13.24 -14.49 -9.17
CA VAL A 381 13.58 -13.53 -8.11
C VAL A 381 15.10 -13.48 -7.93
N ARG A 382 15.68 -12.27 -7.90
CA ARG A 382 17.11 -12.05 -7.66
C ARG A 382 17.30 -11.33 -6.33
N ILE A 383 18.15 -11.88 -5.46
CA ILE A 383 18.44 -11.33 -4.13
C ILE A 383 19.87 -10.83 -4.11
N ALA A 384 20.06 -9.52 -3.93
CA ALA A 384 21.36 -8.95 -3.63
C ALA A 384 21.77 -9.36 -2.22
N PHE A 385 22.93 -10.02 -2.12
CA PHE A 385 23.43 -10.52 -0.86
C PHE A 385 24.94 -10.29 -0.76
N GLN A 386 25.38 -9.58 0.28
CA GLN A 386 26.79 -9.40 0.54
C GLN A 386 27.34 -10.67 1.20
N THR A 387 28.12 -11.45 0.47
CA THR A 387 28.67 -12.72 0.95
C THR A 387 30.17 -12.66 1.11
N LEU A 388 30.68 -13.25 2.19
CA LEU A 388 32.09 -13.64 2.25
C LEU A 388 32.28 -14.91 1.44
N GLU A 389 33.27 -14.97 0.53
CA GLU A 389 33.56 -16.20 -0.27
C GLU A 389 33.72 -17.47 0.59
N THR A 390 34.03 -17.31 1.88
CA THR A 390 34.19 -18.39 2.86
C THR A 390 32.89 -19.05 3.31
N SER A 391 31.71 -18.48 3.01
CA SER A 391 30.41 -19.06 3.39
C SER A 391 29.85 -20.06 2.37
N ASN A 392 30.39 -20.09 1.15
CA ASN A 392 29.89 -20.98 0.08
C ASN A 392 30.00 -22.46 0.46
N GLY A 393 28.90 -23.20 0.30
CA GLY A 393 28.79 -24.63 0.64
C GLY A 393 28.79 -24.92 2.14
N THR A 394 28.54 -23.92 2.98
CA THR A 394 28.37 -24.06 4.44
C THR A 394 26.91 -23.82 4.84
N GLU A 395 26.57 -24.01 6.12
CA GLU A 395 25.25 -23.65 6.67
C GLU A 395 24.93 -22.14 6.59
N ARG A 396 25.90 -21.31 6.19
CA ARG A 396 25.76 -19.86 5.97
C ARG A 396 25.69 -19.45 4.50
N ASP A 397 25.55 -20.42 3.59
CA ASP A 397 25.43 -20.15 2.15
C ASP A 397 24.04 -19.56 1.86
N PRO A 398 23.92 -18.33 1.30
CA PRO A 398 22.62 -17.74 0.99
C PRO A 398 21.85 -18.50 -0.09
N SER A 399 22.48 -19.43 -0.81
CA SER A 399 21.77 -20.33 -1.71
C SER A 399 20.72 -21.17 -0.97
N LEU A 400 20.90 -21.43 0.34
CA LEU A 400 19.89 -22.10 1.17
C LEU A 400 18.59 -21.29 1.26
N LEU A 401 18.70 -19.97 1.42
CA LEU A 401 17.55 -19.05 1.40
C LEU A 401 16.91 -19.02 0.01
N ALA A 402 17.71 -18.97 -1.05
CA ALA A 402 17.20 -18.98 -2.42
C ALA A 402 16.44 -20.29 -2.71
N ASP A 403 16.97 -21.44 -2.32
CA ASP A 403 16.33 -22.74 -2.51
C ASP A 403 15.01 -22.83 -1.74
N PHE A 404 14.96 -22.33 -0.50
CA PHE A 404 13.74 -22.26 0.31
C PHE A 404 12.67 -21.41 -0.39
N LEU A 405 13.01 -20.17 -0.76
CA LEU A 405 12.07 -19.26 -1.43
C LEU A 405 11.63 -19.77 -2.81
N SER A 406 12.51 -20.45 -3.53
CA SER A 406 12.19 -21.07 -4.83
C SER A 406 11.14 -22.18 -4.68
N SER A 407 11.23 -22.96 -3.61
CA SER A 407 10.23 -23.98 -3.28
C SER A 407 8.87 -23.36 -2.96
N GLU A 408 8.85 -22.32 -2.12
CA GLU A 408 7.60 -21.67 -1.70
C GLU A 408 6.93 -20.85 -2.81
N LEU A 409 7.72 -20.14 -3.62
CA LEU A 409 7.20 -19.26 -4.67
C LEU A 409 6.91 -19.99 -5.99
N GLY A 410 7.48 -21.18 -6.19
CA GLY A 410 7.34 -21.93 -7.44
C GLY A 410 8.07 -21.31 -8.65
N VAL A 411 8.98 -20.36 -8.42
CA VAL A 411 9.81 -19.70 -9.44
C VAL A 411 11.28 -19.75 -9.04
N ASN A 412 12.20 -19.61 -10.01
CA ASN A 412 13.61 -19.62 -9.70
C ASN A 412 13.98 -18.43 -8.80
N VAL A 413 14.79 -18.67 -7.77
CA VAL A 413 15.39 -17.62 -6.95
C VAL A 413 16.90 -17.74 -7.04
N SER A 414 17.59 -16.64 -7.29
CA SER A 414 19.04 -16.61 -7.42
C SER A 414 19.68 -15.51 -6.58
N ILE A 415 20.92 -15.76 -6.16
CA ILE A 415 21.71 -14.80 -5.39
C ILE A 415 22.58 -13.98 -6.34
N LEU A 416 22.41 -12.66 -6.28
CA LEU A 416 23.33 -11.68 -6.84
C LEU A 416 24.34 -11.31 -5.75
N HIS A 417 25.60 -11.72 -5.94
CA HIS A 417 26.67 -11.35 -5.02
C HIS A 417 27.05 -9.88 -5.25
N VAL A 418 27.04 -9.10 -4.17
CA VAL A 418 27.44 -7.69 -4.15
C VAL A 418 28.61 -7.52 -3.17
N GLU A 419 29.50 -6.58 -3.47
CA GLU A 419 30.69 -6.28 -2.68
C GLU A 419 30.38 -5.30 -1.53
N SER A 420 29.31 -4.50 -1.68
CA SER A 420 28.97 -3.44 -0.72
C SER A 420 27.48 -3.13 -0.60
N ASP A 421 27.10 -2.40 0.45
CA ASP A 421 25.74 -1.92 0.66
C ASP A 421 25.34 -0.92 -0.43
N SER A 422 26.26 -0.04 -0.87
CA SER A 422 26.01 0.86 -2.00
C SER A 422 25.74 0.10 -3.29
N GLU A 423 26.45 -1.01 -3.55
CA GLU A 423 26.18 -1.85 -4.71
C GLU A 423 24.80 -2.52 -4.59
N ALA A 424 24.44 -3.02 -3.41
CA ALA A 424 23.12 -3.57 -3.14
C ALA A 424 22.00 -2.55 -3.45
N ILE A 425 22.12 -1.31 -2.95
CA ILE A 425 21.16 -0.23 -3.24
C ILE A 425 21.06 0.01 -4.75
N SER A 426 22.20 0.17 -5.43
CA SER A 426 22.22 0.45 -6.87
C SER A 426 21.61 -0.68 -7.71
N SER A 427 21.76 -1.93 -7.27
CA SER A 427 21.17 -3.10 -7.92
C SER A 427 19.64 -3.16 -7.77
N LEU A 428 19.10 -2.65 -6.65
CA LEU A 428 17.67 -2.50 -6.45
C LEU A 428 17.11 -1.33 -7.27
N GLU A 429 17.85 -0.24 -7.39
CA GLU A 429 17.47 0.90 -8.24
C GLU A 429 17.42 0.52 -9.73
N SER A 430 18.39 -0.28 -10.20
CA SER A 430 18.47 -0.71 -11.59
C SER A 430 17.50 -1.86 -11.95
N GLY A 431 17.02 -2.60 -10.95
CA GLY A 431 16.25 -3.84 -11.13
C GLY A 431 17.11 -5.07 -11.41
N ASP A 432 18.43 -4.97 -11.28
CA ASP A 432 19.33 -6.12 -11.34
C ASP A 432 19.09 -7.08 -10.18
N ALA A 433 18.68 -6.56 -9.01
CA ALA A 433 18.11 -7.32 -7.91
C ALA A 433 16.68 -6.87 -7.62
N HIS A 434 15.89 -7.76 -7.01
CA HIS A 434 14.54 -7.47 -6.53
C HIS A 434 14.48 -7.26 -5.02
N LEU A 435 15.38 -7.92 -4.27
CA LEU A 435 15.46 -7.86 -2.81
C LEU A 435 16.90 -7.68 -2.34
N ALA A 436 17.10 -7.02 -1.21
CA ALA A 436 18.36 -7.02 -0.46
C ALA A 436 18.11 -7.10 1.04
N PHE A 437 19.02 -7.74 1.78
CA PHE A 437 19.00 -7.77 3.25
C PHE A 437 20.08 -6.81 3.75
N MET A 438 19.68 -5.74 4.44
CA MET A 438 20.59 -4.64 4.76
C MET A 438 20.45 -4.18 6.22
N GLY A 439 21.56 -3.73 6.80
CA GLY A 439 21.57 -3.10 8.12
C GLY A 439 20.85 -1.75 8.13
N HIS A 440 20.53 -1.25 9.33
CA HIS A 440 19.75 -0.02 9.54
C HIS A 440 20.29 1.22 8.79
N MET A 441 21.62 1.41 8.73
CA MET A 441 22.22 2.58 8.08
C MET A 441 21.94 2.60 6.57
N ALA A 442 22.30 1.52 5.89
CA ALA A 442 22.10 1.39 4.46
C ALA A 442 20.60 1.32 4.10
N SER A 443 19.79 0.72 4.97
CA SER A 443 18.32 0.71 4.83
C SER A 443 17.73 2.12 4.87
N ALA A 444 18.18 2.96 5.81
CA ALA A 444 17.71 4.34 5.92
C ALA A 444 18.15 5.19 4.73
N ILE A 445 19.39 5.01 4.24
CA ILE A 445 19.86 5.68 3.02
C ILE A 445 19.02 5.24 1.82
N GLY A 446 18.87 3.93 1.60
CA GLY A 446 18.06 3.38 0.52
C GLY A 446 16.62 3.91 0.53
N TRP A 447 16.00 3.97 1.70
CA TRP A 447 14.66 4.53 1.87
C TRP A 447 14.59 6.02 1.55
N LYS A 448 15.52 6.82 2.08
CA LYS A 448 15.46 8.28 1.99
C LYS A 448 15.97 8.86 0.68
N THR A 449 16.91 8.21 0.01
CA THR A 449 17.57 8.76 -1.18
C THR A 449 17.32 7.98 -2.46
N SER A 450 16.91 6.71 -2.36
CA SER A 450 16.84 5.79 -3.50
C SER A 450 15.43 5.26 -3.79
N GLY A 451 14.41 5.79 -3.09
CA GLY A 451 13.02 5.39 -3.30
C GLY A 451 12.72 3.94 -2.93
N LEU A 452 13.60 3.29 -2.16
CA LEU A 452 13.42 1.92 -1.73
C LEU A 452 12.42 1.83 -0.55
N ALA A 453 11.82 0.67 -0.37
CA ALA A 453 10.90 0.40 0.72
C ALA A 453 11.29 -0.86 1.49
N VAL A 454 10.93 -0.91 2.77
CA VAL A 454 11.08 -2.10 3.61
C VAL A 454 9.85 -2.99 3.41
N LEU A 455 10.10 -4.26 3.10
CA LEU A 455 9.07 -5.30 2.98
C LEU A 455 8.88 -6.04 4.30
N ALA A 456 9.99 -6.38 4.96
CA ALA A 456 10.03 -7.17 6.18
C ALA A 456 11.28 -6.81 6.99
N ALA A 457 11.30 -7.26 8.24
CA ALA A 457 12.45 -7.12 9.13
C ALA A 457 12.77 -8.45 9.79
N ILE A 458 14.06 -8.71 9.98
CA ILE A 458 14.57 -9.91 10.64
C ILE A 458 14.56 -9.68 12.15
N GLN A 459 14.00 -10.60 12.92
CA GLN A 459 13.94 -10.51 14.38
C GLN A 459 15.28 -10.91 15.00
N ASN A 460 15.70 -10.18 16.05
CA ASN A 460 16.83 -10.59 16.88
C ASN A 460 16.47 -11.80 17.78
N ASP A 461 17.43 -12.32 18.56
CA ASP A 461 17.22 -13.49 19.42
C ASP A 461 16.07 -13.33 20.44
N ASP A 462 15.80 -12.09 20.88
CA ASP A 462 14.68 -11.74 21.77
C ASP A 462 13.34 -11.54 21.03
N GLN A 463 13.29 -11.88 19.74
CA GLN A 463 12.14 -11.72 18.84
C GLN A 463 11.69 -10.26 18.64
N LYS A 464 12.56 -9.29 18.92
CA LYS A 464 12.33 -7.85 18.66
C LYS A 464 12.85 -7.43 17.29
N LEU A 465 12.33 -6.31 16.78
CA LEU A 465 12.75 -5.68 15.52
C LEU A 465 13.74 -4.54 15.72
N SER A 466 14.19 -4.32 16.95
CA SER A 466 15.19 -3.33 17.26
C SER A 466 15.97 -3.73 18.51
N SER A 467 17.17 -3.17 18.61
CA SER A 467 18.00 -3.15 19.81
C SER A 467 18.07 -1.72 20.35
N GLN A 468 18.36 -1.55 21.63
CA GLN A 468 18.46 -0.21 22.26
C GLN A 468 19.91 0.21 22.44
N VAL A 469 20.17 1.51 22.27
CA VAL A 469 21.39 2.19 22.72
C VAL A 469 21.11 2.75 24.11
N SER A 470 21.95 2.45 25.08
CA SER A 470 21.81 2.91 26.46
C SER A 470 23.04 3.65 26.95
N GLY A 471 22.82 4.59 27.86
CA GLY A 471 23.89 5.20 28.66
C GLY A 471 24.24 4.31 29.85
N TRP A 472 25.53 4.13 30.12
CA TRP A 472 26.04 3.31 31.21
C TRP A 472 27.05 4.05 32.06
N ALA A 473 26.96 3.86 33.37
CA ALA A 473 27.89 4.39 34.36
C ALA A 473 28.32 3.29 35.34
N LEU A 474 29.41 3.53 36.09
CA LEU A 474 29.77 2.66 37.20
C LEU A 474 28.72 2.75 38.31
N SER A 475 28.33 1.61 38.88
CA SER A 475 27.26 1.51 39.89
C SER A 475 27.56 2.28 41.18
N ASP A 476 28.83 2.56 41.49
CA ASP A 476 29.25 3.35 42.65
C ASP A 476 29.42 4.86 42.37
N SER A 477 29.14 5.28 41.13
CA SER A 477 29.22 6.68 40.71
C SER A 477 28.07 7.52 41.28
N GLU A 478 28.29 8.84 41.38
CA GLU A 478 27.22 9.78 41.75
C GLU A 478 26.05 9.69 40.76
N LEU A 479 26.34 9.50 39.47
CA LEU A 479 25.34 9.41 38.40
C LEU A 479 24.40 8.20 38.61
N ALA A 480 24.95 7.03 38.96
CA ALA A 480 24.16 5.82 39.22
C ALA A 480 23.29 5.91 40.49
N SER A 481 23.62 6.80 41.44
CA SER A 481 22.75 6.99 42.62
C SER A 481 21.39 7.59 42.26
N TYR A 482 21.31 8.39 41.19
CA TYR A 482 20.06 9.03 40.75
C TYR A 482 19.18 8.11 39.90
N THR A 483 19.62 6.91 39.54
CA THR A 483 18.81 5.92 38.82
C THR A 483 18.13 4.91 39.76
N THR A 484 18.68 4.72 40.96
CA THR A 484 18.27 3.67 41.91
C THR A 484 17.47 4.21 43.10
N ASP A 485 17.57 5.50 43.39
CA ASP A 485 16.81 6.15 44.44
C ASP A 485 15.41 6.53 43.92
N ASP A 486 14.35 6.00 44.55
CA ASP A 486 12.92 6.38 44.41
C ASP A 486 12.64 7.88 44.75
N VAL A 487 13.66 8.74 44.72
CA VAL A 487 13.53 10.17 44.93
C VAL A 487 13.04 10.78 43.61
N GLU A 488 11.72 10.97 43.53
CA GLU A 488 10.92 11.52 42.41
C GLU A 488 11.40 12.85 41.76
N SER A 489 12.62 13.37 41.97
CA SER A 489 12.96 14.76 41.61
C SER A 489 14.16 15.01 40.71
N THR A 490 15.06 14.05 40.42
CA THR A 490 16.25 14.34 39.59
C THR A 490 16.44 13.28 38.52
N ASN A 491 16.39 13.68 37.25
CA ASN A 491 16.67 12.78 36.14
C ASN A 491 18.21 12.67 35.98
N PRO A 492 18.81 11.46 35.83
CA PRO A 492 20.26 11.31 35.66
C PRO A 492 20.80 12.13 34.47
N PHE A 493 20.01 12.33 33.41
CA PHE A 493 20.40 13.14 32.26
C PHE A 493 20.54 14.65 32.56
N ASP A 494 20.02 15.14 33.69
CA ASP A 494 20.25 16.53 34.13
C ASP A 494 21.72 16.77 34.53
N LEU A 495 22.48 15.70 34.78
CA LEU A 495 23.81 15.76 35.39
C LEU A 495 24.95 15.48 34.42
N ILE A 496 24.67 14.93 33.24
CA ILE A 496 25.70 14.43 32.32
C ILE A 496 26.41 15.54 31.53
N SER A 497 25.84 16.75 31.47
CA SER A 497 26.51 17.89 30.86
C SER A 497 27.78 18.24 31.62
N GLY A 498 28.90 18.41 30.92
CA GLY A 498 30.21 18.63 31.53
C GLY A 498 31.01 17.35 31.81
N MET A 499 30.39 16.17 31.76
CA MET A 499 31.06 14.89 32.04
C MET A 499 31.92 14.42 30.87
N VAL A 500 32.98 13.65 31.16
CA VAL A 500 33.76 12.97 30.13
C VAL A 500 33.00 11.73 29.64
N SER A 501 32.57 11.74 28.39
CA SER A 501 31.85 10.64 27.75
C SER A 501 32.77 9.70 26.96
N CYS A 502 32.42 8.42 26.94
CA CYS A 502 33.10 7.34 26.24
C CYS A 502 32.22 6.82 25.10
N HIS A 503 32.64 7.08 23.86
CA HIS A 503 31.91 6.69 22.66
C HIS A 503 32.59 5.49 21.98
N THR A 504 31.84 4.71 21.21
CA THR A 504 32.36 3.49 20.55
C THR A 504 33.26 3.81 19.37
N GLY A 505 33.00 4.89 18.64
CA GLY A 505 33.69 5.25 17.39
C GLY A 505 33.42 4.30 16.22
N THR A 506 32.43 3.41 16.33
CA THR A 506 32.04 2.44 15.29
C THR A 506 31.06 3.05 14.29
N ASP A 507 29.78 2.73 14.41
CA ASP A 507 28.72 3.34 13.62
C ASP A 507 28.40 4.73 14.21
N PRO A 508 28.19 5.75 13.36
CA PRO A 508 27.94 7.12 13.82
C PRO A 508 26.66 7.22 14.64
N TYR A 509 25.71 6.30 14.44
CA TYR A 509 24.42 6.36 15.09
C TYR A 509 24.48 6.02 16.58
N SER A 510 24.89 4.80 16.93
CA SER A 510 25.03 4.35 18.32
C SER A 510 26.07 5.19 19.06
N SER A 511 27.15 5.54 18.37
CA SER A 511 28.27 6.27 18.95
C SER A 511 27.88 7.71 19.28
N LEU A 512 27.30 8.47 18.35
CA LEU A 512 27.17 9.92 18.48
C LEU A 512 25.72 10.39 18.33
N ILE A 513 24.99 9.91 17.33
CA ILE A 513 23.69 10.48 16.95
C ILE A 513 22.61 10.14 17.98
N ALA A 514 22.49 8.89 18.45
CA ALA A 514 21.46 8.52 19.41
C ALA A 514 21.61 9.26 20.76
N PRO A 515 22.81 9.39 21.36
CA PRO A 515 23.01 10.25 22.52
C PRO A 515 22.63 11.72 22.25
N LEU A 516 23.08 12.30 21.13
CA LEU A 516 22.79 13.70 20.79
C LEU A 516 21.30 13.93 20.52
N SER A 517 20.64 13.05 19.78
CA SER A 517 19.22 13.16 19.46
C SER A 517 18.37 13.07 20.73
N HIS A 518 18.74 12.21 21.68
CA HIS A 518 18.10 12.14 22.99
C HIS A 518 18.27 13.46 23.77
N MET A 519 19.47 14.05 23.76
CA MET A 519 19.71 15.33 24.43
C MET A 519 18.91 16.47 23.81
N ILE A 520 18.80 16.51 22.48
CA ILE A 520 18.05 17.55 21.77
C ILE A 520 16.55 17.41 22.00
N SER A 521 16.00 16.20 21.79
CA SER A 521 14.57 15.93 21.91
C SER A 521 14.00 16.20 23.30
N ASN A 522 14.79 15.97 24.36
CA ASN A 522 14.40 16.23 25.75
C ASN A 522 14.78 17.63 26.24
N GLY A 523 15.40 18.47 25.39
CA GLY A 523 15.75 19.85 25.72
C GLY A 523 16.99 20.01 26.62
N TYR A 524 17.79 18.96 26.79
CA TYR A 524 19.07 19.02 27.50
C TYR A 524 20.14 19.74 26.68
N LEU A 525 20.12 19.56 25.36
CA LEU A 525 20.96 20.25 24.39
C LEU A 525 20.08 21.18 23.53
N VAL A 526 20.30 22.48 23.64
CA VAL A 526 19.57 23.48 22.82
C VAL A 526 20.41 23.83 21.60
N MET A 527 19.86 23.53 20.42
CA MET A 527 20.49 23.89 19.14
C MET A 527 20.27 25.38 18.82
N HIS A 528 21.33 26.03 18.36
CA HIS A 528 21.30 27.41 17.86
C HIS A 528 21.54 27.43 16.34
N GLU A 529 21.09 28.46 15.62
CA GLU A 529 21.32 28.53 14.15
C GLU A 529 22.81 28.37 13.77
N ASP A 530 23.74 28.84 14.61
CA ASP A 530 25.19 28.69 14.38
C ASP A 530 25.68 27.23 14.54
N SER A 531 24.92 26.38 15.24
CA SER A 531 25.29 24.99 15.56
C SER A 531 25.10 24.02 14.39
N GLU A 532 24.38 24.41 13.34
CA GLU A 532 24.25 23.63 12.10
C GLU A 532 25.58 23.46 11.35
N SER A 533 26.59 24.28 11.68
CA SER A 533 27.92 24.21 11.06
C SER A 533 28.94 23.36 11.81
N ASN A 534 28.58 22.83 12.98
CA ASN A 534 29.48 22.04 13.82
C ASN A 534 29.50 20.57 13.38
N SER A 535 30.66 19.92 13.51
CA SER A 535 30.72 18.47 13.36
C SER A 535 30.05 17.75 14.53
N LEU A 536 29.63 16.49 14.36
CA LEU A 536 29.07 15.68 15.45
C LEU A 536 30.03 15.60 16.64
N ASP A 537 31.34 15.48 16.37
CA ASP A 537 32.39 15.49 17.38
C ASP A 537 32.42 16.79 18.18
N ASP A 538 32.29 17.94 17.50
CA ASP A 538 32.27 19.25 18.15
C ASP A 538 31.01 19.41 19.03
N LEU A 539 29.86 18.90 18.58
CA LEU A 539 28.63 18.92 19.37
C LEU A 539 28.77 18.08 20.64
N VAL A 540 29.35 16.87 20.53
CA VAL A 540 29.64 16.02 21.68
C VAL A 540 30.58 16.72 22.65
N ARG A 541 31.72 17.24 22.17
CA ARG A 541 32.72 17.90 23.03
C ARG A 541 32.17 19.17 23.69
N SER A 542 31.32 19.91 22.99
CA SER A 542 30.69 21.11 23.53
C SER A 542 29.65 20.82 24.62
N TYR A 543 28.94 19.69 24.55
CA TYR A 543 27.89 19.36 25.53
C TYR A 543 28.43 18.56 26.73
N PHE A 544 29.25 17.55 26.45
CA PHE A 544 29.89 16.68 27.44
C PHE A 544 31.17 17.33 27.95
N ASN A 545 32.32 17.05 27.32
CA ASN A 545 33.58 17.62 27.70
C ASN A 545 34.56 17.59 26.51
N ASP A 546 35.49 18.54 26.45
CA ASP A 546 36.57 18.52 25.46
C ASP A 546 37.43 17.25 25.57
N ASP A 547 37.51 16.64 26.76
CA ASP A 547 38.25 15.40 27.04
C ASP A 547 37.48 14.11 26.66
N SER A 548 36.23 14.22 26.18
CA SER A 548 35.42 13.06 25.75
C SER A 548 36.12 12.21 24.68
N VAL A 549 35.96 10.88 24.79
CA VAL A 549 36.62 9.88 23.95
C VAL A 549 35.74 9.53 22.77
N ILE A 550 36.18 9.91 21.58
CA ILE A 550 35.65 9.46 20.30
C ILE A 550 36.81 8.75 19.59
N PRO A 551 36.90 7.41 19.68
CA PRO A 551 38.10 6.67 19.28
C PRO A 551 38.15 6.40 17.78
N SER A 552 39.36 6.35 17.21
CA SER A 552 39.58 5.77 15.87
C SER A 552 39.70 4.25 15.95
N PRO A 553 39.56 3.50 14.83
CA PRO A 553 39.62 2.02 14.82
C PRO A 553 40.84 1.37 15.48
N ASP A 554 41.98 2.05 15.48
CA ASP A 554 43.22 1.55 16.11
C ASP A 554 43.35 1.92 17.60
N GLY A 555 42.36 2.63 18.17
CA GLY A 555 42.38 3.16 19.52
C GLY A 555 42.08 2.10 20.60
N PRO A 556 42.63 2.26 21.83
CA PRO A 556 42.42 1.29 22.92
C PRO A 556 40.99 1.30 23.48
N TYR A 557 40.23 2.37 23.20
CA TYR A 557 38.83 2.54 23.59
C TYR A 557 37.86 2.40 22.41
N TYR A 558 38.30 1.87 21.26
CA TYR A 558 37.43 1.61 20.11
C TYR A 558 36.46 0.44 20.33
N GLY A 559 35.25 0.57 19.78
CA GLY A 559 34.15 -0.38 19.90
C GLY A 559 33.43 -0.32 21.25
N GLU A 560 32.35 -1.08 21.38
CA GLU A 560 31.58 -1.17 22.64
C GLU A 560 32.44 -1.65 23.81
N SER A 561 33.32 -2.64 23.56
CA SER A 561 34.33 -3.10 24.53
C SER A 561 35.24 -1.97 25.00
N GLY A 562 35.65 -1.10 24.07
CA GLY A 562 36.52 0.02 24.36
C GLY A 562 35.82 1.15 25.13
N ALA A 563 34.55 1.42 24.83
CA ALA A 563 33.73 2.38 25.56
C ALA A 563 33.49 1.94 27.01
N ILE A 564 33.17 0.66 27.24
CA ILE A 564 33.06 0.10 28.60
C ILE A 564 34.41 0.09 29.32
N ARG A 565 35.50 -0.23 28.62
CA ARG A 565 36.84 -0.12 29.18
C ARG A 565 37.18 1.32 29.61
N CYS A 566 36.77 2.32 28.84
CA CYS A 566 37.01 3.74 29.14
C CYS A 566 36.39 4.18 30.48
N ILE A 567 35.18 3.72 30.82
CA ILE A 567 34.59 3.97 32.15
C ILE A 567 35.18 3.06 33.23
N SER A 568 35.54 1.82 32.90
CA SER A 568 36.09 0.86 33.86
C SER A 568 37.51 1.21 34.32
N GLU A 569 38.26 1.93 33.48
CA GLU A 569 39.57 2.53 33.83
C GLU A 569 39.43 3.92 34.48
N GLU A 570 38.21 4.37 34.81
CA GLU A 570 37.89 5.67 35.39
C GLU A 570 38.37 6.88 34.54
N TYR A 571 38.56 6.69 33.22
CA TYR A 571 38.93 7.78 32.32
C TYR A 571 37.72 8.66 32.00
N GLY A 572 36.58 8.02 31.68
CA GLY A 572 35.30 8.68 31.50
C GLY A 572 34.29 8.28 32.57
N GLN A 573 33.15 8.97 32.56
CA GLN A 573 32.10 8.83 33.58
C GLN A 573 30.84 8.15 33.02
N ILE A 574 30.67 8.19 31.71
CA ILE A 574 29.51 7.65 31.00
C ILE A 574 29.96 7.01 29.69
N ALA A 575 29.42 5.83 29.37
CA ALA A 575 29.60 5.16 28.08
C ALA A 575 28.26 4.98 27.37
N PHE A 576 28.30 4.94 26.03
CA PHE A 576 27.13 4.67 25.20
C PHE A 576 27.35 3.38 24.42
N VAL A 577 26.56 2.34 24.70
CA VAL A 577 26.66 1.02 24.07
C VAL A 577 25.27 0.37 23.97
N GLY A 578 25.15 -0.74 23.25
CA GLY A 578 23.94 -1.55 23.22
C GLY A 578 23.50 -2.00 24.63
N GLU A 579 22.19 -2.02 24.86
CA GLU A 579 21.60 -2.38 26.16
C GLU A 579 22.05 -3.77 26.66
N ASN A 580 22.11 -4.76 25.77
CA ASN A 580 22.49 -6.13 26.15
C ASN A 580 24.01 -6.34 26.22
N PHE A 581 24.83 -5.37 25.80
CA PHE A 581 26.27 -5.58 25.64
C PHE A 581 26.94 -6.04 26.94
N ILE A 582 26.59 -5.40 28.07
CA ILE A 582 27.17 -5.73 29.38
C ILE A 582 26.70 -7.11 29.83
N ASP A 583 25.41 -7.43 29.72
CA ASP A 583 24.89 -8.73 30.15
C ASP A 583 25.47 -9.89 29.33
N GLU A 584 25.81 -9.66 28.07
CA GLU A 584 26.40 -10.67 27.19
C GLU A 584 27.92 -10.83 27.38
N HIS A 585 28.65 -9.73 27.62
CA HIS A 585 30.11 -9.71 27.58
C HIS A 585 30.80 -9.57 28.94
N CYS A 586 30.05 -9.20 29.98
CA CYS A 586 30.56 -8.91 31.33
C CYS A 586 30.10 -9.89 32.41
N ILE A 587 29.94 -11.17 32.06
CA ILE A 587 29.38 -12.22 32.95
C ILE A 587 30.42 -12.71 33.97
N ASP A 588 30.17 -12.51 35.28
CA ASP A 588 31.10 -12.83 36.38
C ASP A 588 31.51 -14.32 36.47
N ASP A 589 30.71 -15.24 35.91
CA ASP A 589 30.87 -16.68 36.10
C ASP A 589 31.78 -17.40 35.07
N SER A 590 32.33 -16.69 34.08
CA SER A 590 33.04 -17.36 32.95
C SER A 590 34.55 -17.56 33.17
N GLY A 591 35.18 -16.88 34.14
CA GLY A 591 36.65 -16.92 34.34
C GLY A 591 37.47 -16.46 33.12
N ASN A 592 36.81 -15.83 32.14
CA ASN A 592 37.36 -15.44 30.85
C ASN A 592 36.96 -14.01 30.45
N ASN A 593 36.38 -13.22 31.37
CA ASN A 593 36.13 -11.80 31.13
C ASN A 593 37.46 -11.11 30.89
N ALA A 594 37.50 -10.23 29.90
CA ALA A 594 38.69 -9.44 29.67
C ALA A 594 38.98 -8.57 30.91
N ASP A 595 40.27 -8.35 31.20
CA ASP A 595 40.74 -7.67 32.43
C ASP A 595 40.11 -6.27 32.66
N TRP A 596 39.51 -5.67 31.64
CA TRP A 596 38.87 -4.37 31.69
C TRP A 596 37.38 -4.41 32.09
N CYS A 597 36.73 -5.57 32.08
CA CYS A 597 35.32 -5.69 32.46
C CYS A 597 35.18 -6.06 33.94
N LEU A 598 34.40 -5.27 34.69
CA LEU A 598 34.28 -5.36 36.15
C LEU A 598 33.18 -6.32 36.64
N GLY A 599 32.38 -6.92 35.74
CA GLY A 599 31.20 -7.72 36.09
C GLY A 599 29.90 -6.93 36.01
N THR A 600 28.78 -7.58 35.66
CA THR A 600 27.49 -6.93 35.41
C THR A 600 27.01 -6.02 36.56
N ASP A 601 27.19 -6.45 37.82
CA ASP A 601 26.74 -5.71 39.01
C ASP A 601 27.45 -4.35 39.20
N ASN A 602 28.60 -4.13 38.53
CA ASN A 602 29.39 -2.91 38.62
C ASN A 602 28.97 -1.83 37.60
N TYR A 603 28.00 -2.12 36.73
CA TYR A 603 27.47 -1.17 35.77
C TYR A 603 25.99 -0.91 36.03
N THR A 604 25.58 0.34 35.86
CA THR A 604 24.19 0.77 35.98
C THR A 604 23.79 1.51 34.71
N SER A 605 22.71 1.05 34.06
CA SER A 605 22.10 1.77 32.96
C SER A 605 21.44 3.04 33.50
N ILE A 606 21.67 4.16 32.83
CA ILE A 606 21.05 5.44 33.16
C ILE A 606 19.85 5.77 32.26
N GLY A 607 19.56 4.90 31.29
CA GLY A 607 18.41 5.01 30.41
C GLY A 607 18.71 4.73 28.93
N GLU A 608 17.65 4.39 28.20
CA GLU A 608 17.65 4.19 26.76
C GLU A 608 17.70 5.55 26.02
N LEU A 609 18.52 5.62 24.98
CA LEU A 609 18.81 6.84 24.22
C LEU A 609 18.25 6.81 22.80
N GLY A 610 18.19 5.62 22.18
CA GLY A 610 17.65 5.44 20.84
C GLY A 610 17.63 3.99 20.40
N ILE A 611 16.90 3.72 19.32
CA ILE A 611 16.75 2.36 18.77
C ILE A 611 17.70 2.14 17.59
N ILE A 612 18.17 0.91 17.43
CA ILE A 612 18.86 0.40 16.24
C ILE A 612 17.93 -0.63 15.61
N PRO A 613 17.32 -0.32 14.45
CA PRO A 613 16.51 -1.30 13.71
C PRO A 613 17.34 -2.53 13.32
N THR A 614 16.71 -3.70 13.35
CA THR A 614 17.33 -4.93 12.84
C THR A 614 17.40 -4.94 11.31
N THR A 615 18.04 -5.96 10.75
CA THR A 615 18.18 -6.15 9.30
C THR A 615 16.83 -6.04 8.59
N SER A 616 16.79 -5.18 7.58
CA SER A 616 15.62 -4.92 6.76
C SER A 616 15.70 -5.68 5.44
N VAL A 617 14.54 -6.12 4.94
CA VAL A 617 14.39 -6.65 3.58
C VAL A 617 13.93 -5.49 2.69
N LEU A 618 14.84 -4.93 1.89
CA LEU A 618 14.56 -3.82 0.99
C LEU A 618 14.19 -4.28 -0.41
N TYR A 619 13.36 -3.48 -1.06
CA TYR A 619 12.98 -3.63 -2.45
C TYR A 619 12.70 -2.27 -3.10
N ASN A 620 12.64 -2.24 -4.42
CA ASN A 620 12.18 -1.08 -5.17
C ASN A 620 10.69 -1.24 -5.55
N PRO A 621 9.77 -0.42 -5.00
CA PRO A 621 8.34 -0.52 -5.26
C PRO A 621 7.93 -0.18 -6.70
N GLU A 622 8.76 0.55 -7.46
CA GLU A 622 8.50 0.82 -8.87
C GLU A 622 8.82 -0.38 -9.78
N ILE A 623 9.63 -1.33 -9.29
CA ILE A 623 10.09 -2.49 -10.05
C ILE A 623 9.36 -3.77 -9.61
N LEU A 624 9.22 -3.97 -8.30
CA LEU A 624 8.61 -5.16 -7.74
C LEU A 624 7.13 -4.90 -7.42
N ASP A 625 6.25 -5.46 -8.25
CA ASP A 625 4.80 -5.24 -8.14
C ASP A 625 4.19 -5.82 -6.85
N THR A 626 3.01 -5.30 -6.49
CA THR A 626 2.31 -5.66 -5.25
C THR A 626 2.06 -7.15 -5.07
N ARG A 627 1.77 -7.89 -6.14
CA ARG A 627 1.49 -9.33 -6.09
C ARG A 627 2.77 -10.10 -5.78
N SER A 628 3.84 -9.78 -6.50
CA SER A 628 5.13 -10.44 -6.32
C SER A 628 5.70 -10.20 -4.93
N ARG A 629 5.72 -8.96 -4.43
CA ARG A 629 6.22 -8.70 -3.07
C ARG A 629 5.34 -9.30 -1.98
N THR A 630 4.02 -9.40 -2.17
CA THR A 630 3.12 -10.06 -1.20
C THR A 630 3.39 -11.56 -1.15
N SER A 631 3.67 -12.20 -2.28
CA SER A 631 4.05 -13.60 -2.33
C SER A 631 5.40 -13.83 -1.62
N ILE A 632 6.38 -12.97 -1.91
CA ILE A 632 7.72 -13.01 -1.30
C ILE A 632 7.64 -12.85 0.22
N ILE A 633 6.92 -11.84 0.73
CA ILE A 633 6.82 -11.64 2.18
C ILE A 633 6.11 -12.80 2.86
N ASN A 634 5.10 -13.41 2.23
CA ASN A 634 4.43 -14.60 2.77
C ASN A 634 5.42 -15.77 2.90
N ALA A 635 6.19 -16.05 1.84
CA ALA A 635 7.22 -17.09 1.85
C ALA A 635 8.30 -16.82 2.92
N LEU A 636 8.72 -15.57 3.12
CA LEU A 636 9.64 -15.22 4.20
C LEU A 636 9.04 -15.44 5.60
N ILE A 637 7.76 -15.13 5.78
CA ILE A 637 7.04 -15.37 7.04
C ILE A 637 6.85 -16.88 7.30
N ASP A 638 6.72 -17.69 6.25
CA ASP A 638 6.56 -19.14 6.37
C ASP A 638 7.78 -19.81 7.00
N MET A 639 8.98 -19.22 6.89
CA MET A 639 10.19 -19.67 7.59
C MET A 639 10.01 -19.74 9.11
N ASN A 640 9.17 -18.87 9.69
CA ASN A 640 8.90 -18.87 11.13
C ASN A 640 8.16 -20.13 11.61
N TYR A 641 7.50 -20.84 10.70
CA TYR A 641 6.72 -22.03 11.00
C TYR A 641 7.49 -23.32 10.80
N ASP A 642 8.74 -23.25 10.36
CA ASP A 642 9.61 -24.40 10.14
C ASP A 642 10.67 -24.50 11.23
N MET A 643 10.62 -25.59 11.99
CA MET A 643 11.52 -25.84 13.12
C MET A 643 12.24 -27.17 12.98
N TYR A 644 13.57 -27.19 13.06
CA TYR A 644 14.29 -28.45 13.00
C TYR A 644 14.22 -29.21 14.33
N LEU A 645 13.65 -30.42 14.29
CA LEU A 645 13.60 -31.31 15.45
C LEU A 645 14.78 -32.27 15.43
N GLU A 646 15.55 -32.30 16.52
CA GLU A 646 16.62 -33.28 16.72
C GLU A 646 16.27 -34.29 17.82
N ASN A 647 16.01 -35.54 17.45
CA ASN A 647 15.68 -36.64 18.37
C ASN A 647 14.51 -36.33 19.33
N TYR A 648 13.55 -35.53 18.89
CA TYR A 648 12.41 -35.09 19.68
C TYR A 648 11.51 -36.28 20.05
N SER A 649 11.37 -36.55 21.34
CA SER A 649 10.69 -37.75 21.85
C SER A 649 9.36 -37.38 22.50
N ARG A 650 8.24 -37.89 21.97
CA ARG A 650 6.92 -37.73 22.61
C ARG A 650 6.48 -39.04 23.28
N PRO A 651 6.12 -39.03 24.58
CA PRO A 651 5.72 -40.24 25.30
C PRO A 651 4.62 -41.02 24.55
N GLY A 652 4.94 -42.27 24.17
CA GLY A 652 4.00 -43.16 23.47
C GLY A 652 3.88 -42.96 21.96
N MET A 653 4.58 -42.00 21.34
CA MET A 653 4.51 -41.74 19.89
C MET A 653 5.84 -41.88 19.15
N GLY A 654 6.96 -42.13 19.83
CA GLY A 654 8.27 -42.35 19.20
C GLY A 654 9.16 -41.11 19.21
N THR A 655 10.24 -41.17 18.43
CA THR A 655 11.25 -40.12 18.27
C THR A 655 11.22 -39.58 16.85
N TYR A 656 11.29 -38.27 16.70
CA TYR A 656 11.21 -37.57 15.43
C TYR A 656 12.50 -36.77 15.20
N THR A 657 13.03 -36.84 13.98
CA THR A 657 14.14 -36.02 13.51
C THR A 657 13.81 -35.54 12.10
N GLY A 658 13.93 -34.23 11.85
CA GLY A 658 13.57 -33.61 10.58
C GLY A 658 12.98 -32.21 10.77
N CYS A 659 12.73 -31.52 9.65
CA CYS A 659 12.10 -30.20 9.66
C CYS A 659 10.61 -30.33 9.97
N TYR A 660 10.14 -29.66 11.01
CA TYR A 660 8.76 -29.70 11.47
C TYR A 660 8.03 -28.42 11.07
N ASP A 661 7.04 -28.57 10.21
CA ASP A 661 6.11 -27.51 9.82
C ASP A 661 4.99 -27.44 10.86
N ILE A 662 4.94 -26.32 11.57
CA ILE A 662 3.98 -26.01 12.64
C ILE A 662 2.56 -25.80 12.06
N SER A 663 2.45 -25.24 10.86
CA SER A 663 1.18 -24.93 10.21
C SER A 663 0.39 -26.19 9.89
N VAL A 664 1.03 -27.20 9.30
CA VAL A 664 0.37 -28.48 8.96
C VAL A 664 0.61 -29.61 9.97
N HIS A 665 1.40 -29.34 11.02
CA HIS A 665 1.75 -30.29 12.08
C HIS A 665 2.40 -31.57 11.54
N LYS A 666 3.39 -31.43 10.65
CA LYS A 666 4.06 -32.56 10.00
C LYS A 666 5.59 -32.43 10.06
N VAL A 667 6.26 -33.56 10.31
CA VAL A 667 7.73 -33.67 10.22
C VAL A 667 8.11 -34.18 8.83
N PHE A 668 9.01 -33.47 8.16
CA PHE A 668 9.64 -33.85 6.91
C PHE A 668 11.08 -34.29 7.20
N ASP A 669 11.32 -35.60 7.13
CA ASP A 669 12.62 -36.23 7.45
C ASP A 669 13.61 -36.21 6.28
N GLU A 670 13.16 -35.85 5.08
CA GLU A 670 14.01 -35.71 3.89
C GLU A 670 14.64 -34.31 3.74
N ILE A 671 14.13 -33.30 4.46
CA ILE A 671 14.67 -31.93 4.44
C ILE A 671 15.95 -31.88 5.30
N PRO A 672 17.11 -31.51 4.71
CA PRO A 672 18.35 -31.33 5.46
C PRO A 672 18.20 -30.27 6.57
N LYS A 673 19.04 -30.36 7.61
CA LYS A 673 18.94 -29.45 8.75
C LYS A 673 19.10 -27.99 8.32
N GLU A 674 20.13 -27.73 7.53
CA GLU A 674 20.51 -26.44 6.97
C GLU A 674 19.45 -25.83 6.04
N SER A 675 18.48 -26.62 5.58
CA SER A 675 17.39 -26.16 4.70
C SER A 675 16.07 -25.91 5.44
N CYS A 676 16.03 -26.11 6.76
CA CYS A 676 14.85 -25.82 7.57
C CYS A 676 14.78 -24.32 7.91
N GLY A 677 13.58 -23.74 7.94
CA GLY A 677 13.37 -22.29 8.07
C GLY A 677 14.11 -21.65 9.25
N ASP A 678 13.99 -22.21 10.46
CA ASP A 678 14.68 -21.74 11.67
C ASP A 678 16.22 -21.76 11.55
N GLU A 679 16.77 -22.78 10.91
CA GLU A 679 18.21 -22.91 10.68
C GLU A 679 18.70 -21.94 9.59
N ILE A 680 17.90 -21.64 8.56
CA ILE A 680 18.23 -20.60 7.57
C ILE A 680 18.18 -19.22 8.23
N LEU A 681 17.14 -18.92 9.00
CA LEU A 681 17.01 -17.65 9.74
C LEU A 681 18.24 -17.40 10.60
N LYS A 682 18.62 -18.41 11.38
CA LYS A 682 19.75 -18.32 12.30
C LYS A 682 21.10 -18.22 11.58
N ASN A 683 21.35 -19.12 10.62
CA ASN A 683 22.70 -19.28 10.07
C ASN A 683 22.98 -18.37 8.87
N VAL A 684 21.96 -18.00 8.10
CA VAL A 684 22.08 -17.15 6.90
C VAL A 684 21.69 -15.71 7.19
N LEU A 685 20.60 -15.48 7.93
CA LEU A 685 20.04 -14.14 8.16
C LEU A 685 20.40 -13.54 9.53
N ASP A 686 21.09 -14.29 10.38
CA ASP A 686 21.49 -13.89 11.73
C ASP A 686 20.29 -13.41 12.57
N GLY A 687 19.18 -14.15 12.51
CA GLY A 687 17.95 -13.82 13.21
C GLY A 687 17.15 -15.03 13.68
N SER A 688 16.16 -14.76 14.53
CA SER A 688 15.27 -15.78 15.09
C SER A 688 13.92 -15.92 14.38
N GLY A 689 13.61 -14.98 13.48
CA GLY A 689 12.33 -14.91 12.79
C GLY A 689 12.26 -13.74 11.80
N VAL A 690 11.14 -13.64 11.10
CA VAL A 690 10.81 -12.55 10.18
C VAL A 690 9.48 -11.92 10.61
N ALA A 691 9.40 -10.59 10.60
CA ALA A 691 8.14 -9.88 10.78
C ALA A 691 7.84 -8.98 9.59
N ARG A 692 6.54 -8.76 9.34
CA ARG A 692 6.09 -7.74 8.38
C ARG A 692 6.46 -6.37 8.92
N ALA A 693 7.00 -5.53 8.05
CA ALA A 693 7.46 -4.20 8.40
C ALA A 693 7.28 -3.24 7.23
N THR A 694 7.00 -1.97 7.53
CA THR A 694 7.03 -0.85 6.57
C THR A 694 8.29 -0.02 6.83
N SER A 695 8.71 0.80 5.87
CA SER A 695 9.85 1.69 6.10
C SER A 695 9.60 2.64 7.28
N GLN A 696 8.37 3.12 7.39
CA GLN A 696 7.90 4.03 8.42
C GLN A 696 7.90 3.35 9.79
N GLY A 697 7.30 2.17 9.92
CA GLY A 697 7.22 1.46 11.18
C GLY A 697 8.57 0.93 11.68
N HIS A 698 9.47 0.53 10.77
CA HIS A 698 10.76 -0.08 11.14
C HIS A 698 11.90 0.92 11.25
N LEU A 699 11.99 1.88 10.33
CA LEU A 699 13.07 2.86 10.26
C LEU A 699 12.66 4.26 10.73
N GLY A 700 11.38 4.51 11.04
CA GLY A 700 10.85 5.85 11.35
C GLY A 700 11.54 6.53 12.52
N GLN A 701 11.54 5.92 13.71
CA GLN A 701 12.18 6.51 14.88
C GLN A 701 13.69 6.69 14.69
N PHE A 702 14.36 5.76 14.02
CA PHE A 702 15.76 5.87 13.64
C PHE A 702 15.99 7.08 12.71
N SER A 703 15.13 7.24 11.70
CA SER A 703 15.13 8.39 10.80
C SER A 703 14.87 9.70 11.55
N ASP A 704 13.93 9.74 12.48
CA ASP A 704 13.62 10.95 13.24
C ASP A 704 14.83 11.40 14.07
N ASN A 705 15.53 10.45 14.68
CA ASN A 705 16.80 10.72 15.38
C ASN A 705 17.86 11.31 14.46
N LEU A 706 17.98 10.82 13.22
CA LEU A 706 18.89 11.41 12.22
C LEU A 706 18.49 12.85 11.86
N MET A 707 17.19 13.09 11.65
CA MET A 707 16.69 14.42 11.25
C MET A 707 16.81 15.47 12.37
N LEU A 708 16.79 15.04 13.64
CA LEU A 708 16.94 15.93 14.78
C LEU A 708 18.37 16.46 14.97
N VAL A 709 19.38 15.74 14.49
CA VAL A 709 20.80 16.08 14.72
C VAL A 709 21.40 16.64 13.42
N PRO A 710 21.80 17.93 13.38
CA PRO A 710 22.43 18.52 12.20
C PRO A 710 23.67 17.75 11.75
N GLY A 711 23.76 17.47 10.45
CA GLY A 711 24.88 16.73 9.85
C GLY A 711 24.86 15.22 10.09
N ALA A 712 23.88 14.67 10.81
CA ALA A 712 23.81 13.24 11.12
C ALA A 712 23.56 12.38 9.89
N PHE A 713 22.65 12.80 9.00
CA PHE A 713 22.39 12.07 7.77
C PHE A 713 23.62 12.06 6.84
N GLU A 714 24.32 13.19 6.72
CA GLU A 714 25.58 13.29 5.96
C GLU A 714 26.69 12.44 6.57
N ALA A 715 26.79 12.38 7.90
CA ALA A 715 27.74 11.50 8.59
C ALA A 715 27.45 10.02 8.31
N LEU A 716 26.16 9.65 8.23
CA LEU A 716 25.73 8.30 7.87
C LEU A 716 26.14 7.93 6.43
N VAL A 717 25.81 8.80 5.47
CA VAL A 717 26.20 8.62 4.06
C VAL A 717 27.73 8.57 3.93
N GLY A 718 28.43 9.47 4.61
CA GLY A 718 29.88 9.50 4.66
C GLY A 718 30.47 8.22 5.23
N HIS A 719 29.88 7.65 6.29
CA HIS A 719 30.31 6.38 6.85
C HIS A 719 30.15 5.25 5.84
N LEU A 720 28.98 5.11 5.21
CA LEU A 720 28.73 4.06 4.22
C LEU A 720 29.76 4.11 3.07
N THR A 721 30.05 5.31 2.55
CA THR A 721 31.03 5.47 1.45
C THR A 721 32.51 5.31 1.84
N ASN A 722 32.87 5.39 3.13
CA ASN A 722 34.26 5.31 3.60
C ASN A 722 34.61 3.96 4.24
N VAL A 723 33.60 3.22 4.71
CA VAL A 723 33.76 1.84 5.22
C VAL A 723 33.86 0.84 4.06
N GLU A 724 33.28 1.19 2.91
CA GLU A 724 33.48 0.55 1.60
C GLU A 724 34.79 1.00 0.93
#